data_AF-A0A177FN10-F1
#
_entry.id   AF-A0A177FN10-F1
#
_cell.length_a   1.000
_cell.length_b   1.000
_cell.length_c   1.000
_cell.angle_alpha   90.00
_cell.angle_beta   90.00
_cell.angle_gamma   90.00
#
_symmetry.space_group_name_H-M   'P 1'
#
loop_
_entity.id
_entity.type
_entity.pdbx_description
1 polymer ?
#
loop_
_entity_poly.entity_id
_entity_poly.type
_entity_poly.pdbx_seq_one_letter_code
_entity_poly.pdbx_strand_id
1 'polypeptide(L)'
;MANPLSRSQPRRGPRVRYPNDDSDSDTDDLQDFTLKPRPSRAARRVQTYRESSDDDNDDISDSSSDETDSHSTSAHADVGPRRSTRSYVQVQKQSRPPKRKPAPTPSSKRQHSLKANRRRTNLPSKRNGSQMDAGGLFQTYKRQKPLPDNRGRTNVKCVNLSSASDNTRIPPWPQLPYHVLVSIMQYAAYPLYGPTSRAQPSINWLCETGLLCHSFHEACTAALLYSPPLYPSWRAHRLIGLLEQAHESLTTDYRKKIRFLDIEVKQLLAKKSGISLDRLISMTPLLQGLRLYSNYDDLTTVIWAQPAARKVKWSYPTELLERLETDHLFMRSFEWNGRFPTTLDVLNMAVEAHSRPSFRRLRELTFLNLSLPEKARDEDITTVGTSLAGVLASVPDLQSLSFRNCGIVDEMTMPLLPPGLLHLELRNCPNLTSDALEAYLSRGGSSLRTLTLDGNQSMDLGFIANLQALCPRLQHLEVDMLYIDPTSFRDREPLYDELLPNGPPTWPTDLVSISIENMRQLPQEDAEEFLTSLVDSAAHLPQLRRLNIKAILKNASWRDRAKFRQRWLPKLENVFLNTEEPSNVASKFLIKAPTTSQRQSSRIANGHLKKISLGDSTDESDASTPATIQGRCDMVNLVISDQRPAETQYHENDFLDSEPSDDGEWRQGNSQQLATDYAW
;
A
#
# COMPACT_ATOMS: atom_id res chain seq x y z
N MET A 1 5.58 65.02 -51.21
CA MET A 1 5.68 65.95 -50.07
C MET A 1 4.89 65.38 -48.90
N ALA A 2 5.04 65.95 -47.68
CA ALA A 2 4.19 65.72 -46.50
C ALA A 2 4.06 64.27 -45.95
N ASN A 3 4.99 63.93 -45.06
CA ASN A 3 4.78 63.08 -43.86
C ASN A 3 4.12 63.99 -42.76
N PRO A 4 3.96 63.64 -41.45
CA PRO A 4 4.27 62.42 -40.67
C PRO A 4 2.98 61.87 -39.97
N LEU A 5 2.83 61.36 -38.73
CA LEU A 5 3.67 61.19 -37.51
C LEU A 5 3.15 59.97 -36.67
N SER A 6 3.16 60.03 -35.33
CA SER A 6 2.86 58.93 -34.39
C SER A 6 2.54 59.43 -32.97
N ARG A 7 1.90 58.61 -32.11
CA ARG A 7 2.42 58.26 -30.74
C ARG A 7 1.48 57.43 -29.82
N SER A 8 2.14 56.66 -28.93
CA SER A 8 1.84 56.30 -27.52
C SER A 8 0.55 55.57 -27.06
N GLN A 9 0.75 54.64 -26.12
CA GLN A 9 -0.26 54.07 -25.20
C GLN A 9 -0.68 55.05 -24.09
N PRO A 10 -1.85 54.81 -23.45
CA PRO A 10 -2.06 55.08 -22.02
C PRO A 10 -2.37 53.80 -21.20
N ARG A 11 -2.49 53.94 -19.87
CA ARG A 11 -2.58 52.85 -18.87
C ARG A 11 -4.03 52.44 -18.53
N ARG A 12 -4.19 51.28 -17.86
CA ARG A 12 -5.47 50.81 -17.28
C ARG A 12 -5.96 51.76 -16.16
N GLY A 13 -7.27 52.02 -16.12
CA GLY A 13 -7.97 52.69 -15.02
C GLY A 13 -8.51 51.72 -13.94
N PRO A 14 -9.06 52.24 -12.83
CA PRO A 14 -9.52 51.44 -11.68
C PRO A 14 -10.92 50.81 -11.88
N ARG A 15 -11.31 49.97 -10.90
CA ARG A 15 -12.51 49.11 -10.91
C ARG A 15 -13.75 49.86 -10.40
N VAL A 16 -14.89 49.69 -11.08
CA VAL A 16 -16.18 50.32 -10.74
C VAL A 16 -16.90 49.56 -9.60
N ARG A 17 -17.59 50.30 -8.73
CA ARG A 17 -18.62 49.81 -7.78
C ARG A 17 -20.02 50.05 -8.35
N TYR A 18 -21.00 49.25 -7.95
CA TYR A 18 -22.42 49.59 -8.00
C TYR A 18 -22.93 49.98 -6.59
N PRO A 19 -24.00 50.78 -6.44
CA PRO A 19 -24.36 51.38 -5.15
C PRO A 19 -25.73 50.93 -4.59
N ASN A 20 -25.82 50.99 -3.25
CA ASN A 20 -26.88 51.63 -2.45
C ASN A 20 -28.26 51.00 -2.10
N ASP A 21 -28.76 51.54 -0.97
CA ASP A 21 -30.11 51.63 -0.39
C ASP A 21 -30.78 50.34 0.18
N ASP A 22 -31.42 50.32 1.37
CA ASP A 22 -31.55 51.37 2.42
C ASP A 22 -32.04 50.84 3.80
N SER A 23 -32.15 51.76 4.79
CA SER A 23 -32.91 51.69 6.07
C SER A 23 -32.31 51.04 7.34
N ASP A 24 -31.52 51.85 8.06
CA ASP A 24 -31.82 52.47 9.37
C ASP A 24 -32.39 51.64 10.56
N SER A 25 -31.65 51.63 11.68
CA SER A 25 -32.06 52.41 12.87
C SER A 25 -30.87 52.67 13.84
N ASP A 26 -30.43 53.92 13.88
CA ASP A 26 -29.39 54.52 14.76
C ASP A 26 -29.90 54.77 16.21
N THR A 27 -29.16 55.33 17.20
CA THR A 27 -27.77 55.23 17.74
C THR A 27 -27.86 55.58 19.25
N ASP A 28 -26.82 55.70 20.10
CA ASP A 28 -25.82 56.78 20.29
C ASP A 28 -24.97 56.44 21.55
N ASP A 29 -23.82 57.04 21.89
CA ASP A 29 -23.30 58.38 21.54
C ASP A 29 -21.74 58.47 21.54
N LEU A 30 -21.17 59.22 20.59
CA LEU A 30 -19.92 60.04 20.59
C LEU A 30 -18.49 59.52 20.97
N GLN A 31 -17.56 59.78 20.02
CA GLN A 31 -16.25 60.50 20.16
C GLN A 31 -15.09 59.88 20.98
N ASP A 32 -13.79 60.01 20.62
CA ASP A 32 -13.12 60.60 19.44
C ASP A 32 -11.68 60.05 19.21
N PHE A 33 -11.06 60.48 18.10
CA PHE A 33 -9.63 60.72 17.84
C PHE A 33 -8.57 59.60 17.64
N THR A 34 -8.06 59.60 16.40
CA THR A 34 -6.65 59.43 15.96
C THR A 34 -6.03 58.04 15.71
N LEU A 35 -4.90 58.04 14.99
CA LEU A 35 -4.38 56.94 14.18
C LEU A 35 -2.88 56.69 14.42
N LYS A 36 -2.43 55.46 14.04
CA LYS A 36 -1.04 54.96 13.92
C LYS A 36 -0.41 54.42 15.22
N PRO A 37 0.61 53.53 15.13
CA PRO A 37 0.72 52.37 14.24
C PRO A 37 1.12 51.07 15.01
N ARG A 38 1.05 49.91 14.35
CA ARG A 38 1.46 48.61 14.94
C ARG A 38 2.98 48.54 15.23
N PRO A 39 3.41 48.06 16.42
CA PRO A 39 4.76 47.55 16.64
C PRO A 39 4.92 46.09 16.15
N SER A 40 6.16 45.60 16.11
CA SER A 40 6.56 44.31 15.53
C SER A 40 6.69 43.16 16.56
N ARG A 41 6.86 41.93 16.05
CA ARG A 41 7.13 40.69 16.82
C ARG A 41 8.25 40.89 17.86
N ALA A 42 8.03 40.39 19.07
CA ALA A 42 9.06 40.01 20.03
C ALA A 42 8.67 38.66 20.67
N ALA A 43 9.63 37.78 20.89
CA ALA A 43 9.38 36.44 21.45
C ALA A 43 9.19 36.49 22.99
N ARG A 44 8.42 35.54 23.54
CA ARG A 44 8.42 35.23 24.98
C ARG A 44 8.54 33.73 25.21
N ARG A 45 9.19 33.40 26.33
CA ARG A 45 9.50 32.03 26.77
C ARG A 45 8.25 31.25 27.15
N VAL A 46 8.32 29.93 27.01
CA VAL A 46 7.56 28.98 27.84
C VAL A 46 7.87 29.23 29.31
N GLN A 47 6.85 29.23 30.17
CA GLN A 47 7.01 29.29 31.61
C GLN A 47 6.24 28.11 32.22
N THR A 48 6.98 27.14 32.73
CA THR A 48 6.42 25.95 33.40
C THR A 48 5.87 26.33 34.76
N TYR A 49 4.65 25.88 35.08
CA TYR A 49 4.10 25.93 36.43
C TYR A 49 3.81 24.50 36.94
N ARG A 50 3.86 24.31 38.25
CA ARG A 50 3.89 23.00 38.92
C ARG A 50 3.37 23.17 40.36
N GLU A 51 2.52 22.24 40.79
CA GLU A 51 1.86 22.22 42.12
C GLU A 51 0.98 23.47 42.38
N SER A 52 0.03 23.48 43.31
CA SER A 52 -0.52 22.48 44.24
C SER A 52 -2.04 22.28 43.94
N SER A 53 -2.77 21.23 44.33
CA SER A 53 -3.15 20.78 45.68
C SER A 53 -3.61 21.91 46.60
N ASP A 54 -4.91 21.95 46.88
CA ASP A 54 -5.49 22.26 48.19
C ASP A 54 -6.94 21.75 48.17
N ASP A 55 -7.32 20.97 49.17
CA ASP A 55 -8.72 20.69 49.50
C ASP A 55 -9.22 21.84 50.40
N ASP A 56 -10.44 22.32 50.20
CA ASP A 56 -11.35 22.46 51.34
C ASP A 56 -12.83 22.53 50.92
N ASN A 57 -13.68 22.33 51.92
CA ASN A 57 -15.11 22.10 51.83
C ASN A 57 -15.92 23.38 51.60
N ASP A 58 -17.09 23.25 50.97
CA ASP A 58 -18.31 23.92 51.42
C ASP A 58 -19.53 23.07 51.02
N ASP A 59 -20.51 22.99 51.91
CA ASP A 59 -21.61 22.01 51.87
C ASP A 59 -22.98 22.72 52.04
N ILE A 60 -24.09 22.01 51.77
CA ILE A 60 -25.48 22.47 51.93
C ILE A 60 -25.90 23.56 50.91
N SER A 61 -26.81 23.25 49.98
CA SER A 61 -28.24 23.42 50.27
C SER A 61 -29.17 22.58 49.39
N ASP A 62 -30.32 22.26 49.97
CA ASP A 62 -31.33 21.29 49.52
C ASP A 62 -32.52 21.95 48.79
N SER A 63 -33.15 21.22 47.85
CA SER A 63 -34.47 21.52 47.29
C SER A 63 -35.04 20.30 46.57
N SER A 64 -36.01 19.66 47.20
CA SER A 64 -36.74 18.49 46.71
C SER A 64 -37.86 18.82 45.72
N SER A 65 -38.11 17.91 44.77
CA SER A 65 -39.47 17.47 44.35
C SER A 65 -39.41 16.27 43.39
N ASP A 66 -39.70 15.07 43.89
CA ASP A 66 -41.02 14.42 43.78
C ASP A 66 -41.85 14.71 42.49
N GLU A 67 -42.48 13.74 41.81
CA GLU A 67 -42.80 12.34 42.16
C GLU A 67 -43.26 11.51 40.92
N THR A 68 -43.32 10.18 41.07
CA THR A 68 -44.15 9.20 40.31
C THR A 68 -44.01 8.96 38.79
N ASP A 69 -43.53 7.76 38.44
CA ASP A 69 -44.26 6.64 37.83
C ASP A 69 -45.35 6.84 36.73
N SER A 70 -45.20 6.14 35.60
CA SER A 70 -45.97 4.89 35.35
C SER A 70 -45.84 4.28 33.94
N HIS A 71 -45.28 3.06 33.88
CA HIS A 71 -45.89 1.86 33.30
C HIS A 71 -46.72 1.86 31.97
N SER A 72 -46.16 1.13 30.99
CA SER A 72 -46.73 -0.14 30.45
C SER A 72 -47.38 -0.23 29.04
N THR A 73 -46.74 -1.09 28.23
CA THR A 73 -47.30 -2.20 27.41
C THR A 73 -48.22 -1.96 26.18
N SER A 74 -47.77 -2.55 25.05
CA SER A 74 -48.58 -3.32 24.07
C SER A 74 -49.60 -2.58 23.18
N ALA A 75 -50.14 -3.15 22.11
CA ALA A 75 -49.64 -4.06 21.05
C ALA A 75 -50.72 -4.14 19.95
N HIS A 76 -50.34 -4.57 18.72
CA HIS A 76 -51.25 -4.82 17.57
C HIS A 76 -51.99 -3.56 17.01
N ALA A 77 -52.61 -3.58 15.83
CA ALA A 77 -52.20 -4.18 14.55
C ALA A 77 -53.06 -3.61 13.38
N ASP A 78 -52.41 -3.39 12.23
CA ASP A 78 -52.98 -3.49 10.86
C ASP A 78 -54.11 -2.49 10.42
N VAL A 79 -54.46 -2.56 9.13
CA VAL A 79 -55.61 -1.97 8.40
C VAL A 79 -55.66 -0.43 8.24
N GLY A 80 -55.28 0.06 7.06
CA GLY A 80 -55.80 1.32 6.48
C GLY A 80 -57.08 1.07 5.63
N PRO A 81 -57.90 2.09 5.31
CA PRO A 81 -57.84 2.60 3.92
C PRO A 81 -58.36 4.06 3.62
N ARG A 82 -57.77 4.65 2.56
CA ARG A 82 -58.40 5.47 1.48
C ARG A 82 -59.52 6.52 1.78
N ARG A 83 -59.20 7.81 1.55
CA ARG A 83 -59.77 8.78 0.54
C ARG A 83 -59.29 10.20 0.88
N SER A 84 -59.12 11.17 -0.03
CA SER A 84 -60.00 11.65 -1.13
C SER A 84 -59.14 12.29 -2.26
N THR A 85 -59.32 11.96 -3.55
CA THR A 85 -60.00 12.72 -4.64
C THR A 85 -59.54 14.19 -4.87
N ARG A 86 -59.50 14.78 -6.09
CA ARG A 86 -60.21 14.45 -7.36
C ARG A 86 -59.63 15.13 -8.63
N SER A 87 -59.81 14.49 -9.80
CA SER A 87 -60.01 15.08 -11.17
C SER A 87 -58.88 15.85 -11.93
N TYR A 88 -58.75 15.81 -13.28
CA TYR A 88 -59.37 14.98 -14.34
C TYR A 88 -58.57 15.02 -15.70
N VAL A 89 -58.76 13.97 -16.53
CA VAL A 89 -58.88 13.92 -18.03
C VAL A 89 -58.12 14.98 -18.90
N GLN A 90 -57.18 14.69 -19.82
CA GLN A 90 -57.04 13.68 -20.92
C GLN A 90 -57.72 14.06 -22.27
N VAL A 91 -56.92 14.23 -23.34
CA VAL A 91 -57.36 14.29 -24.75
C VAL A 91 -56.37 13.53 -25.66
N GLN A 92 -56.86 12.90 -26.74
CA GLN A 92 -56.08 12.11 -27.72
C GLN A 92 -56.16 12.72 -29.13
N LYS A 93 -55.14 12.46 -30.01
CA LYS A 93 -55.32 11.63 -31.24
C LYS A 93 -54.01 11.41 -32.04
N GLN A 94 -54.11 10.60 -33.10
CA GLN A 94 -53.04 9.86 -33.78
C GLN A 94 -52.85 10.30 -35.25
N SER A 95 -51.70 9.98 -35.88
CA SER A 95 -51.61 9.45 -37.27
C SER A 95 -50.15 9.12 -37.70
N ARG A 96 -49.92 8.69 -38.96
CA ARG A 96 -48.81 7.86 -39.52
C ARG A 96 -48.59 8.22 -41.03
N PRO A 97 -47.63 7.65 -41.82
CA PRO A 97 -46.21 7.26 -41.60
C PRO A 97 -45.25 7.76 -42.78
N PRO A 98 -44.36 7.01 -43.53
CA PRO A 98 -43.03 7.55 -43.97
C PRO A 98 -42.66 7.45 -45.49
N LYS A 99 -41.43 7.85 -45.89
CA LYS A 99 -40.81 7.50 -47.21
C LYS A 99 -39.26 7.62 -47.31
N ARG A 100 -38.71 7.02 -48.37
CA ARG A 100 -37.37 6.39 -48.59
C ARG A 100 -36.14 7.29 -48.95
N LYS A 101 -34.95 6.65 -48.86
CA LYS A 101 -33.62 6.81 -49.55
C LYS A 101 -33.66 7.38 -51.01
N PRO A 102 -32.53 7.85 -51.65
CA PRO A 102 -31.12 7.39 -51.51
C PRO A 102 -29.99 8.46 -51.63
N ALA A 103 -28.73 8.01 -51.81
CA ALA A 103 -27.52 8.80 -52.08
C ALA A 103 -27.00 8.59 -53.53
N PRO A 104 -26.03 9.43 -54.01
CA PRO A 104 -24.78 8.86 -54.54
C PRO A 104 -23.50 9.72 -54.32
N THR A 105 -22.35 9.22 -54.81
CA THR A 105 -21.01 9.82 -54.87
C THR A 105 -20.58 10.02 -56.35
N PRO A 106 -19.29 10.12 -56.78
CA PRO A 106 -18.16 10.98 -56.37
C PRO A 106 -17.50 11.77 -57.56
N SER A 107 -16.70 12.80 -57.27
CA SER A 107 -15.67 13.35 -58.20
C SER A 107 -14.71 14.33 -57.48
N SER A 108 -13.49 14.69 -57.90
CA SER A 108 -12.40 14.10 -58.72
C SER A 108 -11.44 15.25 -59.08
N LYS A 109 -10.15 15.13 -58.70
CA LYS A 109 -8.95 15.79 -59.28
C LYS A 109 -9.03 17.27 -59.75
N ARG A 110 -8.16 18.12 -59.17
CA ARG A 110 -7.08 18.76 -59.95
C ARG A 110 -5.93 19.29 -59.10
N GLN A 111 -4.70 19.10 -59.58
CA GLN A 111 -3.50 19.86 -59.19
C GLN A 111 -3.41 21.11 -60.06
N HIS A 112 -2.79 22.18 -59.57
CA HIS A 112 -1.87 23.02 -60.36
C HIS A 112 -0.95 23.84 -59.44
N SER A 113 0.13 24.39 -59.99
CA SER A 113 1.27 24.89 -59.23
C SER A 113 1.95 26.13 -59.84
N LEU A 114 2.84 26.73 -59.05
CA LEU A 114 3.95 27.66 -59.40
C LEU A 114 3.66 29.18 -59.50
N LYS A 115 4.67 29.91 -58.95
CA LYS A 115 5.12 31.30 -59.25
C LYS A 115 4.25 32.46 -58.69
N ALA A 116 4.82 33.62 -58.30
CA ALA A 116 6.22 33.98 -57.96
C ALA A 116 6.30 35.40 -57.31
N ASN A 117 7.53 35.84 -56.98
CA ASN A 117 7.97 37.21 -56.65
C ASN A 117 7.70 37.72 -55.21
N ARG A 118 8.74 38.03 -54.41
CA ARG A 118 9.58 39.28 -54.33
C ARG A 118 8.82 40.43 -53.61
N ARG A 119 9.39 41.30 -52.76
CA ARG A 119 10.79 41.63 -52.29
C ARG A 119 10.65 42.60 -51.06
N ARG A 120 11.63 43.02 -50.24
CA ARG A 120 13.10 42.81 -50.02
C ARG A 120 13.46 43.44 -48.63
N THR A 121 14.68 43.19 -48.10
CA THR A 121 15.50 44.10 -47.22
C THR A 121 15.01 44.48 -45.81
N ASN A 122 15.86 44.72 -44.79
CA ASN A 122 17.29 44.40 -44.58
C ASN A 122 17.68 44.51 -43.07
N LEU A 123 18.81 43.93 -42.68
CA LEU A 123 19.49 44.19 -41.39
C LEU A 123 20.28 45.52 -41.43
N PRO A 124 20.92 45.90 -40.32
CA PRO A 124 22.37 46.04 -40.37
C PRO A 124 23.11 45.08 -39.41
N SER A 125 24.34 44.74 -39.77
CA SER A 125 25.31 44.05 -38.90
C SER A 125 26.66 44.77 -38.97
N LYS A 126 27.55 44.53 -38.01
CA LYS A 126 28.99 44.68 -38.22
C LYS A 126 29.73 43.43 -37.73
N ARG A 127 30.82 43.11 -38.41
CA ARG A 127 31.65 41.90 -38.26
C ARG A 127 33.00 42.29 -37.66
N ASN A 128 33.68 41.33 -37.05
CA ASN A 128 34.96 40.71 -37.48
C ASN A 128 35.13 39.43 -36.61
N GLY A 129 35.75 38.32 -37.03
CA GLY A 129 36.91 38.12 -37.92
C GLY A 129 38.14 37.91 -37.02
N SER A 130 38.83 36.77 -36.98
CA SER A 130 39.33 35.94 -38.09
C SER A 130 39.45 34.42 -37.75
N GLN A 131 40.22 33.64 -38.53
CA GLN A 131 40.35 32.18 -38.48
C GLN A 131 41.67 31.65 -37.84
N MET A 132 41.63 30.37 -37.43
CA MET A 132 42.63 29.31 -37.66
C MET A 132 43.84 29.06 -36.72
N ASP A 133 44.24 27.78 -36.79
CA ASP A 133 45.50 27.09 -36.45
C ASP A 133 45.91 26.83 -34.98
N ALA A 134 46.94 25.99 -34.83
CA ALA A 134 47.11 25.04 -33.72
C ALA A 134 48.57 24.84 -33.27
N GLY A 135 48.76 24.26 -32.07
CA GLY A 135 50.06 23.77 -31.55
C GLY A 135 50.58 24.49 -30.30
N GLY A 136 51.42 23.81 -29.50
CA GLY A 136 51.96 24.30 -28.21
C GLY A 136 50.95 24.16 -27.05
N LEU A 137 51.12 23.38 -25.98
CA LEU A 137 52.24 22.76 -25.26
C LEU A 137 53.16 23.70 -24.44
N PHE A 138 53.27 23.35 -23.15
CA PHE A 138 54.22 23.75 -22.09
C PHE A 138 54.13 25.13 -21.38
N GLN A 139 53.77 25.05 -20.08
CA GLN A 139 54.38 25.72 -18.90
C GLN A 139 54.30 27.27 -18.79
N THR A 140 54.15 27.86 -17.59
CA THR A 140 55.09 27.79 -16.45
C THR A 140 54.43 27.89 -15.06
N TYR A 141 55.14 27.37 -14.04
CA TYR A 141 54.79 27.50 -12.63
C TYR A 141 55.17 28.89 -12.06
N LYS A 142 54.39 29.38 -11.09
CA LYS A 142 54.88 30.20 -9.97
C LYS A 142 54.34 29.67 -8.64
N ARG A 143 55.11 29.82 -7.56
CA ARG A 143 54.93 29.11 -6.29
C ARG A 143 55.22 30.04 -5.10
N GLN A 144 54.36 30.00 -4.06
CA GLN A 144 54.59 30.54 -2.70
C GLN A 144 54.64 32.09 -2.55
N LYS A 145 54.46 32.72 -1.37
CA LYS A 145 54.51 32.31 0.07
C LYS A 145 53.41 33.10 0.90
N PRO A 146 53.29 33.10 2.27
CA PRO A 146 51.98 32.85 2.92
C PRO A 146 51.58 33.69 4.18
N LEU A 147 50.37 33.40 4.72
CA LEU A 147 49.87 33.66 6.10
C LEU A 147 49.59 35.15 6.49
N PRO A 148 48.81 35.45 7.58
CA PRO A 148 48.73 34.81 8.90
C PRO A 148 47.46 34.01 9.24
N ASP A 149 47.56 33.23 10.34
CA ASP A 149 46.48 32.46 11.02
C ASP A 149 45.56 33.40 11.82
N ASN A 150 44.25 33.10 11.89
CA ASN A 150 43.42 33.53 13.00
C ASN A 150 42.27 32.54 13.25
N ARG A 151 42.03 32.19 14.52
CA ARG A 151 41.40 30.90 14.89
C ARG A 151 39.92 31.04 15.29
N GLY A 152 39.03 30.44 14.52
CA GLY A 152 37.64 30.16 14.91
C GLY A 152 37.44 28.67 15.19
N ARG A 153 37.44 28.26 16.47
CA ARG A 153 37.07 26.88 16.86
C ARG A 153 35.55 26.72 16.91
N THR A 154 34.97 25.98 15.97
CA THR A 154 33.70 25.26 16.17
C THR A 154 33.97 23.75 16.12
N ASN A 155 33.54 23.05 17.17
CA ASN A 155 34.03 21.71 17.48
C ASN A 155 33.11 20.62 16.91
N VAL A 156 33.12 20.44 15.58
CA VAL A 156 32.46 19.31 14.94
C VAL A 156 33.23 18.04 15.29
N LYS A 157 32.72 17.29 16.27
CA LYS A 157 33.18 15.92 16.51
C LYS A 157 32.87 15.06 15.27
N CYS A 158 33.88 14.81 14.45
CA CYS A 158 33.84 13.63 13.59
C CYS A 158 33.68 12.41 14.49
N VAL A 159 32.55 11.72 14.40
CA VAL A 159 32.43 10.37 14.94
C VAL A 159 33.25 9.47 14.01
N ASN A 160 34.54 9.33 14.33
CA ASN A 160 35.36 8.30 13.73
C ASN A 160 34.69 6.95 14.07
N LEU A 161 34.17 6.27 13.04
CA LEU A 161 33.73 4.87 13.13
C LEU A 161 34.95 3.94 13.20
N SER A 162 35.77 4.14 14.22
CA SER A 162 36.89 3.27 14.58
C SER A 162 36.33 2.02 15.25
N SER A 163 36.34 0.91 14.52
CA SER A 163 36.26 -0.48 15.04
C SER A 163 35.14 -0.74 16.07
N ALA A 164 33.91 -0.87 15.59
CA ALA A 164 32.81 -1.48 16.35
C ALA A 164 32.65 -2.97 15.96
N SER A 165 33.01 -3.87 16.89
CA SER A 165 32.80 -5.32 16.85
C SER A 165 33.50 -6.16 15.75
N ASP A 166 34.58 -6.85 16.14
CA ASP A 166 35.21 -7.95 15.38
C ASP A 166 34.34 -9.22 15.28
N ASN A 167 33.09 -9.18 15.75
CA ASN A 167 32.09 -10.25 15.63
C ASN A 167 31.20 -10.12 14.39
N THR A 168 31.41 -9.10 13.55
CA THR A 168 30.78 -9.01 12.22
C THR A 168 31.39 -10.05 11.28
N ARG A 169 30.92 -11.30 11.37
CA ARG A 169 31.23 -12.37 10.40
C ARG A 169 30.65 -12.00 9.03
N ILE A 170 31.39 -11.23 8.25
CA ILE A 170 31.08 -10.91 6.86
C ILE A 170 30.88 -12.23 6.11
N PRO A 171 29.70 -12.51 5.54
CA PRO A 171 29.49 -13.71 4.73
C PRO A 171 30.51 -13.77 3.59
N PRO A 172 30.91 -14.96 3.13
CA PRO A 172 31.85 -15.09 2.01
C PRO A 172 31.13 -14.79 0.68
N TRP A 173 30.69 -13.54 0.50
CA TRP A 173 29.89 -13.05 -0.62
C TRP A 173 30.40 -13.49 -2.01
N PRO A 174 31.72 -13.48 -2.32
CA PRO A 174 32.23 -13.95 -3.62
C PRO A 174 32.14 -15.47 -3.83
N GLN A 175 31.91 -16.25 -2.77
CA GLN A 175 31.79 -17.71 -2.79
C GLN A 175 30.33 -18.19 -2.77
N LEU A 176 29.36 -17.30 -2.54
CA LEU A 176 27.95 -17.65 -2.56
C LEU A 176 27.50 -17.97 -4.00
N PRO A 177 26.75 -19.08 -4.23
CA PRO A 177 26.25 -19.41 -5.55
C PRO A 177 25.37 -18.28 -6.14
N TYR A 178 25.48 -18.03 -7.45
CA TYR A 178 24.73 -16.98 -8.15
C TYR A 178 23.23 -16.96 -7.83
N HIS A 179 22.58 -18.13 -7.75
CA HIS A 179 21.15 -18.19 -7.42
C HIS A 179 20.84 -17.72 -5.99
N VAL A 180 21.73 -17.99 -5.02
CA VAL A 180 21.60 -17.50 -3.63
C VAL A 180 21.77 -15.98 -3.60
N LEU A 181 22.76 -15.44 -4.33
CA LEU A 181 22.94 -14.00 -4.47
C LEU A 181 21.70 -13.33 -5.10
N VAL A 182 21.15 -13.88 -6.17
CA VAL A 182 19.91 -13.37 -6.79
C VAL A 182 18.75 -13.38 -5.80
N SER A 183 18.54 -14.47 -5.05
CA SER A 183 17.48 -14.54 -4.04
C SER A 183 17.66 -13.51 -2.91
N ILE A 184 18.89 -13.27 -2.45
CA ILE A 184 19.19 -12.23 -1.45
C ILE A 184 18.91 -10.83 -2.03
N MET A 185 19.38 -10.53 -3.23
CA MET A 185 19.18 -9.23 -3.88
C MET A 185 17.68 -8.97 -4.18
N GLN A 186 16.92 -10.01 -4.55
CA GLN A 186 15.46 -9.89 -4.73
C GLN A 186 14.75 -9.64 -3.39
N TYR A 187 15.05 -10.43 -2.36
CA TYR A 187 14.44 -10.28 -1.03
C TYR A 187 14.75 -8.91 -0.39
N ALA A 188 15.96 -8.39 -0.57
CA ALA A 188 16.37 -7.10 -0.02
C ALA A 188 15.85 -5.88 -0.79
N ALA A 189 15.49 -6.03 -2.08
CA ALA A 189 15.14 -4.90 -2.94
C ALA A 189 13.65 -4.75 -3.27
N TYR A 190 12.87 -5.83 -3.27
CA TYR A 190 11.47 -5.78 -3.68
C TYR A 190 10.54 -5.33 -2.54
N PRO A 191 9.50 -4.52 -2.84
CA PRO A 191 9.12 -4.02 -4.16
C PRO A 191 9.96 -2.81 -4.61
N LEU A 192 10.29 -2.75 -5.91
CA LEU A 192 11.10 -1.67 -6.50
C LEU A 192 10.32 -0.33 -6.61
N TYR A 193 8.99 -0.39 -6.62
CA TYR A 193 8.10 0.76 -6.50
C TYR A 193 7.24 0.65 -5.24
N GLY A 194 7.05 1.77 -4.55
CA GLY A 194 5.94 1.96 -3.64
C GLY A 194 4.70 2.50 -4.36
N PRO A 195 3.64 2.84 -3.59
CA PRO A 195 2.41 3.43 -4.11
C PRO A 195 2.64 4.58 -5.11
N THR A 196 1.76 4.69 -6.09
CA THR A 196 1.76 5.71 -7.16
C THR A 196 2.99 5.67 -8.08
N SER A 197 3.62 4.51 -8.24
CA SER A 197 4.91 4.31 -8.93
C SER A 197 6.07 5.13 -8.32
N ARG A 198 6.06 5.38 -6.99
CA ARG A 198 7.18 6.05 -6.32
C ARG A 198 8.39 5.10 -6.28
N ALA A 199 9.46 5.47 -6.99
CA ALA A 199 10.69 4.68 -7.01
C ALA A 199 11.28 4.54 -5.60
N GLN A 200 11.58 3.30 -5.18
CA GLN A 200 12.18 3.04 -3.87
C GLN A 200 13.71 3.21 -3.91
N PRO A 201 14.35 3.52 -2.76
CA PRO A 201 15.81 3.56 -2.64
C PRO A 201 16.49 2.23 -3.05
N SER A 202 15.77 1.12 -2.99
CA SER A 202 16.25 -0.21 -3.41
C SER A 202 16.70 -0.28 -4.87
N ILE A 203 16.14 0.54 -5.78
CA ILE A 203 16.61 0.63 -7.17
C ILE A 203 18.05 1.17 -7.21
N ASN A 204 18.31 2.28 -6.52
CA ASN A 204 19.66 2.86 -6.41
C ASN A 204 20.61 1.90 -5.70
N TRP A 205 20.17 1.28 -4.60
CA TRP A 205 20.95 0.29 -3.86
C TRP A 205 21.38 -0.90 -4.74
N LEU A 206 20.50 -1.42 -5.61
CA LEU A 206 20.86 -2.46 -6.57
C LEU A 206 21.89 -1.97 -7.60
N CYS A 207 21.72 -0.75 -8.13
CA CYS A 207 22.68 -0.16 -9.06
C CYS A 207 24.06 0.03 -8.42
N GLU A 208 24.13 0.59 -7.22
CA GLU A 208 25.36 0.86 -6.47
C GLU A 208 26.05 -0.44 -6.01
N THR A 209 25.28 -1.39 -5.45
CA THR A 209 25.78 -2.73 -5.06
C THR A 209 26.29 -3.51 -6.27
N GLY A 210 25.66 -3.35 -7.44
CA GLY A 210 26.08 -3.91 -8.72
C GLY A 210 27.40 -3.35 -9.28
N LEU A 211 28.01 -2.35 -8.65
CA LEU A 211 29.36 -1.84 -9.00
C LEU A 211 30.47 -2.47 -8.15
N LEU A 212 30.15 -3.20 -7.07
CA LEU A 212 31.14 -3.67 -6.09
C LEU A 212 31.98 -4.86 -6.58
N CYS A 213 31.37 -5.82 -7.29
CA CYS A 213 32.07 -6.94 -7.93
C CYS A 213 31.21 -7.60 -9.02
N HIS A 214 31.82 -8.44 -9.88
CA HIS A 214 31.12 -9.14 -10.97
C HIS A 214 29.94 -9.98 -10.50
N SER A 215 30.10 -10.78 -9.44
CA SER A 215 29.04 -11.64 -8.90
C SER A 215 27.85 -10.84 -8.39
N PHE A 216 28.09 -9.64 -7.85
CA PHE A 216 27.03 -8.71 -7.46
C PHE A 216 26.42 -8.02 -8.67
N HIS A 217 27.23 -7.62 -9.67
CA HIS A 217 26.73 -7.04 -10.91
C HIS A 217 25.70 -7.95 -11.59
N GLU A 218 26.03 -9.23 -11.81
CA GLU A 218 25.12 -10.19 -12.43
C GLU A 218 23.86 -10.44 -11.61
N ALA A 219 23.99 -10.50 -10.27
CA ALA A 219 22.89 -10.76 -9.35
C ALA A 219 21.94 -9.56 -9.20
N CYS A 220 22.48 -8.34 -9.03
CA CYS A 220 21.71 -7.10 -8.97
C CYS A 220 21.03 -6.81 -10.32
N THR A 221 21.73 -6.96 -11.45
CA THR A 221 21.13 -6.83 -12.80
C THR A 221 20.05 -7.89 -13.03
N ALA A 222 20.18 -9.12 -12.51
CA ALA A 222 19.12 -10.14 -12.56
C ALA A 222 17.91 -9.80 -11.67
N ALA A 223 18.14 -9.33 -10.44
CA ALA A 223 17.08 -8.91 -9.54
C ALA A 223 16.31 -7.72 -10.12
N LEU A 224 17.01 -6.72 -10.67
CA LEU A 224 16.41 -5.53 -11.25
C LEU A 224 15.65 -5.82 -12.56
N LEU A 225 16.16 -6.68 -13.44
CA LEU A 225 15.47 -7.05 -14.68
C LEU A 225 14.30 -8.04 -14.51
N TYR A 226 14.15 -8.70 -13.36
CA TYR A 226 13.12 -9.73 -13.14
C TYR A 226 11.69 -9.16 -13.31
N SER A 227 11.41 -8.01 -12.68
CA SER A 227 10.32 -7.09 -13.03
C SER A 227 10.91 -5.68 -13.16
N PRO A 228 11.24 -5.22 -14.39
CA PRO A 228 12.06 -4.03 -14.58
C PRO A 228 11.30 -2.73 -14.24
N PRO A 229 11.93 -1.74 -13.57
CA PRO A 229 11.27 -0.50 -13.24
C PRO A 229 11.06 0.40 -14.48
N LEU A 230 9.87 0.31 -15.09
CA LEU A 230 9.50 0.97 -16.35
C LEU A 230 9.08 2.45 -16.22
N TYR A 231 8.58 2.87 -15.05
CA TYR A 231 8.03 4.20 -14.82
C TYR A 231 9.10 5.22 -14.35
N PRO A 232 9.11 6.46 -14.86
CA PRO A 232 8.27 7.01 -15.94
C PRO A 232 8.83 6.68 -17.34
N SER A 233 8.09 7.03 -18.40
CA SER A 233 8.29 6.53 -19.77
C SER A 233 9.71 6.57 -20.35
N TRP A 234 10.59 7.48 -19.92
CA TRP A 234 11.99 7.49 -20.39
C TRP A 234 12.76 6.22 -19.98
N ARG A 235 12.42 5.60 -18.84
CA ARG A 235 13.00 4.31 -18.42
C ARG A 235 12.54 3.19 -19.32
N ALA A 236 11.24 3.10 -19.60
CA ALA A 236 10.70 2.10 -20.53
C ALA A 236 11.28 2.25 -21.96
N HIS A 237 11.43 3.48 -22.47
CA HIS A 237 12.09 3.73 -23.76
C HIS A 237 13.59 3.36 -23.75
N ARG A 238 14.33 3.65 -22.67
CA ARG A 238 15.71 3.20 -22.51
C ARG A 238 15.83 1.68 -22.46
N LEU A 239 14.95 1.00 -21.72
CA LEU A 239 14.92 -0.47 -21.66
C LEU A 239 14.63 -1.05 -23.04
N ILE A 240 13.62 -0.54 -23.76
CA ILE A 240 13.34 -0.95 -25.15
C ILE A 240 14.58 -0.79 -26.03
N GLY A 241 15.23 0.38 -26.01
CA GLY A 241 16.45 0.62 -26.79
C GLY A 241 17.65 -0.27 -26.40
N LEU A 242 17.70 -0.77 -25.16
CA LEU A 242 18.69 -1.75 -24.69
C LEU A 242 18.32 -3.19 -25.10
N LEU A 243 17.03 -3.55 -25.05
CA LEU A 243 16.54 -4.85 -25.53
C LEU A 243 16.63 -4.97 -27.06
N GLU A 244 16.54 -3.87 -27.80
CA GLU A 244 16.66 -3.83 -29.27
C GLU A 244 18.09 -4.02 -29.80
N GLN A 245 19.12 -3.93 -28.95
CA GLN A 245 20.51 -4.11 -29.36
C GLN A 245 20.79 -5.52 -29.89
N ALA A 246 21.76 -5.63 -30.80
CA ALA A 246 22.13 -6.90 -31.41
C ALA A 246 22.72 -7.86 -30.36
N HIS A 247 22.28 -9.12 -30.34
CA HIS A 247 22.74 -10.09 -29.35
C HIS A 247 24.26 -10.28 -29.38
N GLU A 248 24.88 -10.21 -30.57
CA GLU A 248 26.32 -10.29 -30.81
C GLU A 248 27.13 -9.16 -30.14
N SER A 249 26.49 -8.03 -29.83
CA SER A 249 27.12 -6.88 -29.16
C SER A 249 26.97 -6.90 -27.63
N LEU A 250 26.26 -7.90 -27.07
CA LEU A 250 25.94 -7.99 -25.65
C LEU A 250 26.53 -9.26 -25.01
N THR A 251 27.28 -9.08 -23.92
CA THR A 251 27.78 -10.20 -23.09
C THR A 251 26.67 -10.96 -22.37
N THR A 252 25.49 -10.36 -22.23
CA THR A 252 24.36 -10.88 -21.46
C THR A 252 23.06 -10.71 -22.24
N ASP A 253 22.28 -11.78 -22.35
CA ASP A 253 20.92 -11.69 -22.90
C ASP A 253 19.94 -11.15 -21.84
N TYR A 254 19.71 -9.84 -21.88
CA TYR A 254 18.76 -9.16 -21.00
C TYR A 254 17.30 -9.56 -21.26
N ARG A 255 16.93 -9.98 -22.48
CA ARG A 255 15.57 -10.40 -22.85
C ARG A 255 15.13 -11.63 -22.05
N LYS A 256 16.08 -12.52 -21.75
CA LYS A 256 15.87 -13.73 -20.93
C LYS A 256 15.84 -13.48 -19.41
N LYS A 257 16.14 -12.26 -18.93
CA LYS A 257 16.05 -11.94 -17.48
C LYS A 257 14.66 -11.46 -17.06
N ILE A 258 13.88 -10.87 -17.98
CA ILE A 258 12.53 -10.35 -17.71
C ILE A 258 11.52 -11.50 -17.60
N ARG A 259 10.72 -11.49 -16.53
CA ARG A 259 9.63 -12.46 -16.30
C ARG A 259 8.29 -11.82 -15.92
N PHE A 260 8.31 -10.65 -15.31
CA PHE A 260 7.11 -9.90 -14.93
C PHE A 260 7.19 -8.49 -15.53
N LEU A 261 6.03 -7.90 -15.84
CA LEU A 261 5.93 -6.54 -16.38
C LEU A 261 4.80 -5.78 -15.68
N ASP A 262 5.18 -4.80 -14.87
CA ASP A 262 4.28 -3.84 -14.22
C ASP A 262 4.23 -2.54 -15.06
N ILE A 263 3.09 -2.25 -15.69
CA ILE A 263 2.94 -1.13 -16.64
C ILE A 263 1.84 -0.15 -16.19
N GLU A 264 2.23 1.09 -15.89
CA GLU A 264 1.28 2.20 -15.63
C GLU A 264 0.62 2.66 -16.94
N VAL A 265 -0.64 2.28 -17.13
CA VAL A 265 -1.37 2.42 -18.40
C VAL A 265 -1.49 3.88 -18.84
N LYS A 266 -1.74 4.82 -17.93
CA LYS A 266 -2.05 6.21 -18.28
C LYS A 266 -0.87 6.95 -18.91
N GLN A 267 0.35 6.66 -18.44
CA GLN A 267 1.57 7.38 -18.79
C GLN A 267 2.45 6.57 -19.76
N LEU A 268 2.42 5.24 -19.67
CA LEU A 268 3.20 4.34 -20.53
C LEU A 268 2.45 3.86 -21.78
N LEU A 269 1.11 3.74 -21.77
CA LEU A 269 0.35 3.21 -22.91
C LEU A 269 -0.63 4.22 -23.54
N ALA A 270 -1.44 4.92 -22.74
CA ALA A 270 -2.49 5.82 -23.23
C ALA A 270 -1.97 7.21 -23.68
N LYS A 271 -0.73 7.57 -23.35
CA LYS A 271 -0.09 8.82 -23.81
C LYS A 271 0.64 8.63 -25.13
N LYS A 272 0.65 9.68 -25.97
CA LYS A 272 1.43 9.73 -27.23
C LYS A 272 2.95 9.57 -27.05
N SER A 273 3.47 9.78 -25.84
CA SER A 273 4.86 9.56 -25.45
C SER A 273 5.11 8.18 -24.83
N GLY A 274 4.12 7.30 -24.88
CA GLY A 274 4.16 5.94 -24.36
C GLY A 274 5.02 4.99 -25.20
N ILE A 275 5.02 3.73 -24.81
CA ILE A 275 5.67 2.60 -25.48
C ILE A 275 4.66 1.77 -26.26
N SER A 276 5.11 1.02 -27.26
CA SER A 276 4.29 -0.05 -27.84
C SER A 276 4.36 -1.28 -26.94
N LEU A 277 3.21 -1.72 -26.42
CA LEU A 277 3.08 -2.93 -25.61
C LEU A 277 3.45 -4.18 -26.42
N ASP A 278 2.94 -4.27 -27.65
CA ASP A 278 3.29 -5.29 -28.65
C ASP A 278 4.81 -5.41 -28.84
N ARG A 279 5.48 -4.26 -29.03
CA ARG A 279 6.94 -4.23 -29.21
C ARG A 279 7.67 -4.73 -27.96
N LEU A 280 7.26 -4.30 -26.77
CA LEU A 280 7.88 -4.75 -25.51
C LEU A 280 7.74 -6.26 -25.33
N ILE A 281 6.54 -6.82 -25.54
CA ILE A 281 6.26 -8.25 -25.37
C ILE A 281 7.08 -9.10 -26.36
N SER A 282 7.22 -8.64 -27.61
CA SER A 282 8.07 -9.29 -28.64
C SER A 282 9.56 -9.38 -28.28
N MET A 283 9.99 -8.73 -27.20
CA MET A 283 11.35 -8.76 -26.66
C MET A 283 11.46 -9.42 -25.28
N THR A 284 10.38 -10.00 -24.75
CA THR A 284 10.35 -10.69 -23.44
C THR A 284 9.94 -12.17 -23.59
N PRO A 285 10.79 -13.03 -24.19
CA PRO A 285 10.45 -14.43 -24.54
C PRO A 285 10.23 -15.37 -23.33
N LEU A 286 10.45 -14.89 -22.10
CA LEU A 286 10.23 -15.65 -20.86
C LEU A 286 9.22 -14.97 -19.91
N LEU A 287 8.37 -14.08 -20.46
CA LEU A 287 7.29 -13.43 -19.73
C LEU A 287 6.32 -14.46 -19.12
N GLN A 288 6.08 -14.33 -17.82
CA GLN A 288 5.26 -15.19 -16.98
C GLN A 288 4.16 -14.41 -16.24
N GLY A 289 4.26 -13.08 -16.13
CA GLY A 289 3.16 -12.28 -15.63
C GLY A 289 3.11 -10.85 -16.17
N LEU A 290 1.90 -10.34 -16.31
CA LEU A 290 1.62 -8.99 -16.81
C LEU A 290 0.61 -8.29 -15.88
N ARG A 291 0.98 -7.10 -15.43
CA ARG A 291 0.15 -6.25 -14.55
C ARG A 291 -0.03 -4.88 -15.19
N LEU A 292 -1.27 -4.56 -15.56
CA LEU A 292 -1.65 -3.27 -16.15
C LEU A 292 -2.44 -2.47 -15.12
N TYR A 293 -1.83 -1.41 -14.59
CA TYR A 293 -2.36 -0.63 -13.45
C TYR A 293 -2.35 0.88 -13.75
N SER A 294 -2.90 1.69 -12.85
CA SER A 294 -2.73 3.13 -12.81
C SER A 294 -2.31 3.61 -11.43
N ASN A 295 -1.57 4.71 -11.36
CA ASN A 295 -1.22 5.38 -10.09
C ASN A 295 -2.43 5.91 -9.29
N TYR A 296 -3.66 5.71 -9.76
CA TYR A 296 -4.88 5.98 -9.02
C TYR A 296 -5.47 4.70 -8.37
N ASP A 297 -4.91 3.51 -8.62
CA ASP A 297 -5.29 2.28 -7.91
C ASP A 297 -4.82 2.35 -6.45
N ASP A 298 -3.61 2.87 -6.23
CA ASP A 298 -3.00 3.03 -4.90
C ASP A 298 -3.54 4.24 -4.10
N LEU A 299 -4.65 4.86 -4.52
CA LEU A 299 -5.27 6.05 -3.90
C LEU A 299 -6.71 5.76 -3.47
N THR A 300 -6.89 4.66 -2.75
CA THR A 300 -8.18 4.06 -2.38
C THR A 300 -9.05 4.97 -1.50
N THR A 301 -8.49 5.87 -0.70
CA THR A 301 -9.24 6.85 0.13
C THR A 301 -9.57 8.16 -0.58
N VAL A 302 -9.19 8.33 -1.86
CA VAL A 302 -9.35 9.60 -2.57
C VAL A 302 -10.55 9.55 -3.54
N ILE A 303 -11.61 10.30 -3.25
CA ILE A 303 -12.86 10.36 -4.07
C ILE A 303 -12.55 10.54 -5.56
N TRP A 304 -11.73 11.53 -5.92
CA TRP A 304 -11.47 11.83 -7.33
C TRP A 304 -10.61 10.76 -8.04
N ALA A 305 -9.94 9.88 -7.30
CA ALA A 305 -9.14 8.79 -7.86
C ALA A 305 -10.00 7.56 -8.19
N GLN A 306 -11.17 7.41 -7.55
CA GLN A 306 -12.01 6.22 -7.67
C GLN A 306 -12.35 5.86 -9.13
N PRO A 307 -12.48 4.56 -9.48
CA PRO A 307 -12.82 4.11 -10.83
C PRO A 307 -14.08 4.80 -11.40
N ALA A 308 -15.11 4.99 -10.57
CA ALA A 308 -16.33 5.70 -10.94
C ALA A 308 -16.11 7.20 -11.26
N ALA A 309 -15.19 7.87 -10.56
CA ALA A 309 -14.93 9.30 -10.69
C ALA A 309 -14.08 9.67 -11.91
N ARG A 310 -13.19 8.77 -12.38
CA ARG A 310 -12.28 9.03 -13.51
C ARG A 310 -12.20 7.88 -14.51
N LYS A 311 -13.15 7.85 -15.44
CA LYS A 311 -13.13 6.94 -16.61
C LYS A 311 -11.89 7.18 -17.47
N VAL A 312 -11.03 6.16 -17.58
CA VAL A 312 -9.85 6.18 -18.46
C VAL A 312 -10.28 5.74 -19.86
N LYS A 313 -9.98 6.54 -20.89
CA LYS A 313 -10.23 6.16 -22.29
C LYS A 313 -9.09 5.30 -22.83
N TRP A 314 -9.07 4.06 -22.40
CA TRP A 314 -8.20 2.98 -22.85
C TRP A 314 -8.99 1.66 -22.76
N SER A 315 -8.50 0.60 -23.37
CA SER A 315 -9.02 -0.76 -23.27
C SER A 315 -7.88 -1.75 -23.49
N TYR A 316 -8.01 -2.97 -22.93
CA TYR A 316 -7.09 -4.05 -23.24
C TYR A 316 -7.08 -4.28 -24.78
N PRO A 317 -5.93 -4.19 -25.47
CA PRO A 317 -5.86 -4.40 -26.91
C PRO A 317 -6.14 -5.87 -27.24
N THR A 318 -6.95 -6.17 -28.26
CA THR A 318 -7.20 -7.56 -28.68
C THR A 318 -5.92 -8.22 -29.21
N GLU A 319 -5.04 -7.41 -29.82
CA GLU A 319 -3.72 -7.78 -30.31
C GLU A 319 -2.79 -8.27 -29.18
N LEU A 320 -3.06 -7.92 -27.91
CA LEU A 320 -2.30 -8.42 -26.76
C LEU A 320 -2.42 -9.95 -26.63
N LEU A 321 -3.63 -10.48 -26.78
CA LEU A 321 -3.89 -11.91 -26.63
C LEU A 321 -3.30 -12.71 -27.80
N GLU A 322 -3.42 -12.18 -29.01
CA GLU A 322 -2.81 -12.74 -30.23
C GLU A 322 -1.27 -12.71 -30.17
N ARG A 323 -0.68 -11.65 -29.61
CA ARG A 323 0.77 -11.52 -29.40
C ARG A 323 1.29 -12.56 -28.40
N LEU A 324 0.60 -12.78 -27.28
CA LEU A 324 0.97 -13.80 -26.29
C LEU A 324 0.96 -15.22 -26.90
N GLU A 325 0.02 -15.53 -27.79
CA GLU A 325 0.00 -16.81 -28.51
C GLU A 325 1.11 -16.91 -29.58
N THR A 326 1.29 -15.84 -30.36
CA THR A 326 2.27 -15.76 -31.46
C THR A 326 3.70 -15.95 -30.96
N ASP A 327 4.03 -15.31 -29.83
CA ASP A 327 5.35 -15.41 -29.21
C ASP A 327 5.48 -16.63 -28.26
N HIS A 328 4.45 -17.50 -28.23
CA HIS A 328 4.34 -18.74 -27.44
C HIS A 328 4.54 -18.54 -25.91
N LEU A 329 4.04 -17.42 -25.40
CA LEU A 329 4.14 -17.03 -23.99
C LEU A 329 3.02 -17.68 -23.17
N PHE A 330 3.38 -18.19 -21.99
CA PHE A 330 2.45 -18.81 -21.05
C PHE A 330 2.38 -17.99 -19.76
N MET A 331 1.24 -17.33 -19.55
CA MET A 331 0.98 -16.55 -18.35
C MET A 331 0.77 -17.49 -17.15
N ARG A 332 1.50 -17.20 -16.08
CA ARG A 332 1.34 -17.75 -14.73
C ARG A 332 0.55 -16.79 -13.83
N SER A 333 0.70 -15.48 -14.05
CA SER A 333 0.18 -14.42 -13.19
C SER A 333 -0.46 -13.31 -14.03
N PHE A 334 -1.68 -12.86 -13.72
CA PHE A 334 -2.36 -11.81 -14.50
C PHE A 334 -3.28 -10.95 -13.63
N GLU A 335 -3.29 -9.63 -13.88
CA GLU A 335 -4.15 -8.66 -13.18
C GLU A 335 -5.18 -8.00 -14.13
N TRP A 336 -6.45 -8.26 -13.87
CA TRP A 336 -7.62 -7.69 -14.56
C TRP A 336 -8.17 -6.49 -13.79
N ASN A 337 -8.23 -5.31 -14.42
CA ASN A 337 -8.57 -4.04 -13.75
C ASN A 337 -9.81 -3.37 -14.37
N GLY A 338 -10.90 -3.30 -13.60
CA GLY A 338 -12.21 -2.77 -13.99
C GLY A 338 -12.25 -1.27 -14.34
N ARG A 339 -11.20 -0.50 -14.00
CA ARG A 339 -11.06 0.91 -14.41
C ARG A 339 -10.87 1.09 -15.93
N PHE A 340 -10.44 0.03 -16.61
CA PHE A 340 -9.86 0.12 -17.95
C PHE A 340 -10.73 -0.43 -19.09
N PRO A 341 -11.95 -0.90 -18.86
CA PRO A 341 -13.09 -0.32 -19.58
C PRO A 341 -14.33 -0.19 -18.68
N THR A 342 -15.00 -1.32 -18.41
CA THR A 342 -15.95 -1.53 -17.31
C THR A 342 -15.80 -2.96 -16.77
N THR A 343 -16.38 -3.24 -15.59
CA THR A 343 -16.40 -4.57 -14.96
C THR A 343 -16.91 -5.68 -15.88
N LEU A 344 -18.00 -5.45 -16.61
CA LEU A 344 -18.58 -6.45 -17.52
C LEU A 344 -17.68 -6.68 -18.75
N ASP A 345 -17.11 -5.62 -19.31
CA ASP A 345 -16.17 -5.73 -20.43
C ASP A 345 -14.92 -6.53 -20.03
N VAL A 346 -14.38 -6.30 -18.83
CA VAL A 346 -13.24 -7.06 -18.28
C VAL A 346 -13.58 -8.54 -18.14
N LEU A 347 -14.71 -8.88 -17.52
CA LEU A 347 -15.09 -10.28 -17.33
C LEU A 347 -15.30 -10.99 -18.67
N ASN A 348 -15.91 -10.33 -19.66
CA ASN A 348 -16.09 -10.91 -21.00
C ASN A 348 -14.76 -11.13 -21.73
N MET A 349 -13.82 -10.17 -21.66
CA MET A 349 -12.46 -10.34 -22.20
C MET A 349 -11.67 -11.42 -21.43
N ALA A 350 -11.90 -11.58 -20.14
CA ALA A 350 -11.28 -12.62 -19.33
C ALA A 350 -11.78 -14.03 -19.67
N VAL A 351 -13.09 -14.20 -19.99
CA VAL A 351 -13.62 -15.49 -20.51
C VAL A 351 -12.93 -15.84 -21.84
N GLU A 352 -12.83 -14.89 -22.76
CA GLU A 352 -12.12 -15.11 -24.03
C GLU A 352 -10.65 -15.47 -23.79
N ALA A 353 -9.92 -14.64 -23.04
CA ALA A 353 -8.50 -14.81 -22.78
C ALA A 353 -8.18 -16.13 -22.06
N HIS A 354 -8.96 -16.52 -21.04
CA HIS A 354 -8.69 -17.74 -20.26
C HIS A 354 -8.94 -19.02 -21.07
N SER A 355 -9.75 -18.98 -22.14
CA SER A 355 -9.91 -20.09 -23.07
C SER A 355 -8.68 -20.34 -23.96
N ARG A 356 -7.74 -19.38 -24.04
CA ARG A 356 -6.60 -19.39 -24.97
C ARG A 356 -5.37 -20.13 -24.40
N PRO A 357 -4.56 -20.80 -25.24
CA PRO A 357 -3.43 -21.62 -24.77
C PRO A 357 -2.43 -20.89 -23.87
N SER A 358 -2.22 -19.59 -24.08
CA SER A 358 -1.34 -18.75 -23.25
C SER A 358 -1.78 -18.62 -21.80
N PHE A 359 -3.06 -18.81 -21.47
CA PHE A 359 -3.59 -18.73 -20.10
C PHE A 359 -3.74 -20.09 -19.43
N ARG A 360 -3.50 -21.21 -20.15
CA ARG A 360 -3.63 -22.58 -19.62
C ARG A 360 -2.71 -22.89 -18.43
N ARG A 361 -1.71 -22.05 -18.14
CA ARG A 361 -0.76 -22.21 -17.01
C ARG A 361 -0.94 -21.16 -15.92
N LEU A 362 -2.06 -20.43 -15.93
CA LEU A 362 -2.38 -19.40 -14.93
C LEU A 362 -2.55 -20.06 -13.55
N ARG A 363 -1.88 -19.48 -12.56
CA ARG A 363 -1.87 -19.93 -11.15
C ARG A 363 -2.19 -18.81 -10.19
N GLU A 364 -1.97 -17.57 -10.60
CA GLU A 364 -2.18 -16.35 -9.83
C GLU A 364 -3.10 -15.44 -10.66
N LEU A 365 -4.26 -15.11 -10.11
CA LEU A 365 -5.29 -14.32 -10.78
C LEU A 365 -5.73 -13.20 -9.84
N THR A 366 -5.55 -11.96 -10.28
CA THR A 366 -5.98 -10.77 -9.52
C THR A 366 -7.08 -10.05 -10.27
N PHE A 367 -8.18 -9.76 -9.57
CA PHE A 367 -9.23 -8.84 -9.98
C PHE A 367 -9.13 -7.56 -9.16
N LEU A 368 -9.12 -6.42 -9.84
CA LEU A 368 -8.94 -5.10 -9.27
C LEU A 368 -10.06 -4.18 -9.77
N ASN A 369 -10.68 -3.40 -8.88
CA ASN A 369 -11.76 -2.45 -9.21
C ASN A 369 -12.99 -3.07 -9.90
N LEU A 370 -13.28 -4.36 -9.70
CA LEU A 370 -14.50 -4.97 -10.23
C LEU A 370 -15.69 -4.63 -9.35
N SER A 371 -16.40 -3.57 -9.72
CA SER A 371 -17.60 -3.08 -9.04
C SER A 371 -18.68 -2.73 -10.05
N LEU A 372 -19.94 -2.93 -9.69
CA LEU A 372 -21.09 -2.42 -10.43
C LEU A 372 -21.51 -1.04 -9.90
N PRO A 373 -22.24 -0.22 -10.67
CA PRO A 373 -22.89 0.98 -10.13
C PRO A 373 -23.94 0.62 -9.07
N GLU A 374 -24.15 1.47 -8.07
CA GLU A 374 -25.18 1.35 -7.01
C GLU A 374 -26.60 1.04 -7.51
N LYS A 375 -26.88 1.37 -8.79
CA LYS A 375 -28.18 1.20 -9.45
C LYS A 375 -28.05 0.36 -10.72
N ALA A 376 -27.25 -0.70 -10.63
CA ALA A 376 -27.26 -1.79 -11.60
C ALA A 376 -28.63 -2.48 -11.62
N ARG A 377 -28.96 -3.16 -12.72
CA ARG A 377 -30.17 -3.97 -12.83
C ARG A 377 -29.87 -5.40 -12.41
N ASP A 378 -30.88 -6.13 -11.96
CA ASP A 378 -30.78 -7.55 -11.60
C ASP A 378 -30.23 -8.39 -12.79
N GLU A 379 -30.56 -7.99 -14.02
CA GLU A 379 -29.99 -8.52 -15.26
C GLU A 379 -28.46 -8.35 -15.33
N ASP A 380 -27.94 -7.18 -14.96
CA ASP A 380 -26.50 -6.86 -15.01
C ASP A 380 -25.74 -7.63 -13.92
N ILE A 381 -26.32 -7.73 -12.72
CA ILE A 381 -25.79 -8.48 -11.57
C ILE A 381 -25.71 -9.98 -11.93
N THR A 382 -26.81 -10.55 -12.43
CA THR A 382 -26.87 -11.96 -12.87
C THR A 382 -25.84 -12.23 -13.97
N THR A 383 -25.70 -11.31 -14.93
CA THR A 383 -24.71 -11.43 -16.01
C THR A 383 -23.28 -11.44 -15.46
N VAL A 384 -22.94 -10.54 -14.54
CA VAL A 384 -21.63 -10.51 -13.86
C VAL A 384 -21.34 -11.82 -13.13
N GLY A 385 -22.29 -12.37 -12.39
CA GLY A 385 -22.14 -13.66 -11.72
C GLY A 385 -21.85 -14.81 -12.70
N THR A 386 -22.63 -14.90 -13.79
CA THR A 386 -22.39 -15.93 -14.83
C THR A 386 -21.08 -15.75 -15.58
N SER A 387 -20.67 -14.52 -15.91
CA SER A 387 -19.37 -14.27 -16.54
C SER A 387 -18.23 -14.62 -15.58
N LEU A 388 -18.29 -14.22 -14.30
CA LEU A 388 -17.27 -14.56 -13.29
C LEU A 388 -17.12 -16.08 -13.12
N ALA A 389 -18.23 -16.82 -13.05
CA ALA A 389 -18.20 -18.28 -13.03
C ALA A 389 -17.51 -18.87 -14.28
N GLY A 390 -17.77 -18.32 -15.47
CA GLY A 390 -17.09 -18.71 -16.71
C GLY A 390 -15.58 -18.41 -16.71
N VAL A 391 -15.16 -17.24 -16.18
CA VAL A 391 -13.74 -16.86 -16.07
C VAL A 391 -12.99 -17.83 -15.15
N LEU A 392 -13.60 -18.21 -14.02
CA LEU A 392 -13.01 -19.08 -13.00
C LEU A 392 -13.01 -20.56 -13.41
N ALA A 393 -14.11 -21.04 -14.03
CA ALA A 393 -14.18 -22.41 -14.57
C ALA A 393 -13.16 -22.67 -15.69
N SER A 394 -12.66 -21.62 -16.34
CA SER A 394 -11.64 -21.70 -17.40
C SER A 394 -10.21 -21.86 -16.88
N VAL A 395 -9.96 -21.74 -15.56
CA VAL A 395 -8.61 -21.78 -14.95
C VAL A 395 -8.48 -22.86 -13.85
N PRO A 396 -8.53 -24.16 -14.19
CA PRO A 396 -8.54 -25.25 -13.20
C PRO A 396 -7.24 -25.44 -12.42
N ASP A 397 -6.10 -24.94 -12.92
CA ASP A 397 -4.79 -25.02 -12.27
C ASP A 397 -4.52 -23.84 -11.28
N LEU A 398 -5.55 -23.03 -10.97
CA LEU A 398 -5.42 -21.82 -10.15
C LEU A 398 -5.02 -22.14 -8.69
N GLN A 399 -4.05 -21.39 -8.15
CA GLN A 399 -3.48 -21.62 -6.82
C GLN A 399 -3.62 -20.40 -5.89
N SER A 400 -3.69 -19.19 -6.46
CA SER A 400 -3.85 -17.92 -5.76
C SER A 400 -4.91 -17.08 -6.47
N LEU A 401 -5.90 -16.61 -5.72
CA LEU A 401 -6.96 -15.72 -6.20
C LEU A 401 -7.03 -14.48 -5.31
N SER A 402 -7.06 -13.31 -5.95
CA SER A 402 -7.03 -12.01 -5.28
C SER A 402 -8.15 -11.12 -5.81
N PHE A 403 -8.98 -10.58 -4.91
CA PHE A 403 -9.96 -9.53 -5.22
C PHE A 403 -9.59 -8.28 -4.43
N ARG A 404 -9.41 -7.16 -5.14
CA ARG A 404 -8.97 -5.88 -4.59
C ARG A 404 -9.92 -4.75 -5.02
N ASN A 405 -10.49 -4.02 -4.06
CA ASN A 405 -11.45 -2.95 -4.32
C ASN A 405 -12.65 -3.43 -5.19
N CYS A 406 -13.18 -4.62 -4.88
CA CYS A 406 -14.17 -5.30 -5.72
C CYS A 406 -15.54 -5.38 -5.03
N GLY A 407 -16.52 -4.63 -5.52
CA GLY A 407 -17.91 -4.68 -5.09
C GLY A 407 -18.73 -5.85 -5.67
N ILE A 408 -18.16 -6.67 -6.55
CA ILE A 408 -18.81 -7.89 -7.06
C ILE A 408 -18.58 -9.14 -6.18
N VAL A 409 -17.98 -9.00 -5.01
CA VAL A 409 -17.72 -10.10 -4.07
C VAL A 409 -18.80 -10.06 -3.00
N ASP A 410 -19.68 -11.07 -3.00
CA ASP A 410 -20.91 -11.15 -2.22
C ASP A 410 -21.34 -12.61 -1.95
N GLU A 411 -22.46 -12.81 -1.27
CA GLU A 411 -23.07 -14.12 -0.97
C GLU A 411 -23.40 -14.97 -2.19
N MET A 412 -23.62 -14.35 -3.36
CA MET A 412 -23.98 -15.05 -4.60
C MET A 412 -22.74 -15.49 -5.39
N THR A 413 -21.63 -14.77 -5.24
CA THR A 413 -20.38 -14.96 -6.00
C THR A 413 -19.30 -15.70 -5.23
N MET A 414 -19.23 -15.58 -3.90
CA MET A 414 -18.32 -16.38 -3.06
C MET A 414 -18.54 -17.89 -3.25
N PRO A 415 -19.78 -18.41 -3.34
CA PRO A 415 -20.04 -19.81 -3.70
C PRO A 415 -19.64 -20.19 -5.14
N LEU A 416 -19.23 -19.26 -6.00
CA LEU A 416 -18.73 -19.56 -7.36
C LEU A 416 -17.20 -19.76 -7.40
N LEU A 417 -16.48 -19.44 -6.33
CA LEU A 417 -15.02 -19.53 -6.30
C LEU A 417 -14.51 -20.99 -6.37
N PRO A 418 -13.42 -21.27 -7.10
CA PRO A 418 -12.94 -22.62 -7.31
C PRO A 418 -12.38 -23.22 -6.00
N PRO A 419 -12.69 -24.50 -5.68
CA PRO A 419 -12.02 -25.22 -4.59
C PRO A 419 -10.56 -25.53 -4.98
N GLY A 420 -9.71 -25.79 -3.99
CA GLY A 420 -8.30 -26.16 -4.22
C GLY A 420 -7.30 -25.01 -4.18
N LEU A 421 -7.75 -23.77 -3.97
CA LEU A 421 -6.88 -22.61 -3.76
C LEU A 421 -5.95 -22.81 -2.56
N LEU A 422 -4.71 -22.33 -2.71
CA LEU A 422 -3.70 -22.30 -1.65
C LEU A 422 -3.62 -20.91 -1.00
N HIS A 423 -3.98 -19.86 -1.73
CA HIS A 423 -3.96 -18.48 -1.26
C HIS A 423 -5.25 -17.76 -1.69
N LEU A 424 -5.87 -17.04 -0.76
CA LEU A 424 -7.03 -16.19 -1.01
C LEU A 424 -6.80 -14.81 -0.37
N GLU A 425 -6.90 -13.76 -1.19
CA GLU A 425 -6.78 -12.37 -0.77
C GLU A 425 -8.08 -11.63 -1.11
N LEU A 426 -8.78 -11.10 -0.10
CA LEU A 426 -9.96 -10.26 -0.26
C LEU A 426 -9.68 -8.91 0.40
N ARG A 427 -9.44 -7.88 -0.39
CA ARG A 427 -9.12 -6.52 0.08
C ARG A 427 -10.13 -5.49 -0.38
N ASN A 428 -10.64 -4.68 0.56
CA ASN A 428 -11.61 -3.62 0.31
C ASN A 428 -12.81 -4.13 -0.53
N CYS A 429 -13.38 -5.26 -0.14
CA CYS A 429 -14.57 -5.85 -0.75
C CYS A 429 -15.79 -5.47 0.13
N PRO A 430 -16.54 -4.39 -0.19
CA PRO A 430 -17.54 -3.84 0.72
C PRO A 430 -18.78 -4.71 0.91
N ASN A 431 -19.05 -5.62 -0.01
CA ASN A 431 -20.22 -6.50 -0.01
C ASN A 431 -19.91 -7.93 0.52
N LEU A 432 -18.68 -8.16 0.98
CA LEU A 432 -18.27 -9.42 1.60
C LEU A 432 -18.83 -9.50 3.03
N THR A 433 -19.58 -10.55 3.33
CA THR A 433 -20.06 -10.90 4.67
C THR A 433 -19.31 -12.10 5.24
N SER A 434 -19.37 -12.29 6.56
CA SER A 434 -18.78 -13.43 7.28
C SER A 434 -19.39 -14.75 6.80
N ASP A 435 -20.72 -14.80 6.66
CA ASP A 435 -21.47 -15.95 6.11
C ASP A 435 -21.06 -16.30 4.67
N ALA A 436 -20.89 -15.31 3.79
CA ALA A 436 -20.42 -15.54 2.42
C ALA A 436 -19.03 -16.18 2.38
N LEU A 437 -18.15 -15.77 3.29
CA LEU A 437 -16.82 -16.36 3.44
C LEU A 437 -16.89 -17.78 4.01
N GLU A 438 -17.63 -18.01 5.09
CA GLU A 438 -17.78 -19.33 5.71
C GLU A 438 -18.42 -20.36 4.76
N ALA A 439 -19.42 -19.96 3.98
CA ALA A 439 -20.04 -20.79 2.95
C ALA A 439 -19.05 -21.21 1.85
N TYR A 440 -18.11 -20.34 1.46
CA TYR A 440 -17.02 -20.72 0.58
C TYR A 440 -15.98 -21.61 1.28
N LEU A 441 -15.50 -21.22 2.47
CA LEU A 441 -14.46 -21.95 3.19
C LEU A 441 -14.88 -23.38 3.55
N SER A 442 -16.16 -23.60 3.86
CA SER A 442 -16.76 -24.93 4.08
C SER A 442 -16.56 -25.91 2.92
N ARG A 443 -16.31 -25.40 1.70
CA ARG A 443 -16.05 -26.19 0.48
C ARG A 443 -14.61 -26.07 -0.03
N GLY A 444 -13.99 -24.89 0.09
CA GLY A 444 -12.70 -24.55 -0.50
C GLY A 444 -11.53 -24.40 0.48
N GLY A 445 -11.79 -24.27 1.79
CA GLY A 445 -10.78 -23.94 2.80
C GLY A 445 -9.79 -25.06 3.13
N SER A 446 -10.13 -26.32 2.88
CA SER A 446 -9.29 -27.50 3.21
C SER A 446 -7.92 -27.57 2.52
N SER A 447 -7.71 -26.81 1.43
CA SER A 447 -6.43 -26.65 0.74
C SER A 447 -5.68 -25.36 1.11
N LEU A 448 -6.36 -24.42 1.77
CA LEU A 448 -5.92 -23.04 1.93
C LEU A 448 -4.77 -22.94 2.94
N ARG A 449 -3.75 -22.14 2.57
CA ARG A 449 -2.53 -21.90 3.37
C ARG A 449 -2.37 -20.43 3.73
N THR A 450 -2.85 -19.52 2.91
CA THR A 450 -2.88 -18.07 3.17
C THR A 450 -4.30 -17.54 3.01
N LEU A 451 -4.77 -16.83 4.03
CA LEU A 451 -6.01 -16.07 4.01
C LEU A 451 -5.68 -14.64 4.43
N THR A 452 -5.86 -13.68 3.52
CA THR A 452 -5.59 -12.24 3.74
C THR A 452 -6.89 -11.45 3.54
N LEU A 453 -7.35 -10.76 4.58
CA LEU A 453 -8.67 -10.11 4.66
C LEU A 453 -8.57 -8.67 5.19
N ASP A 454 -8.37 -7.69 4.30
CA ASP A 454 -8.07 -6.31 4.73
C ASP A 454 -9.14 -5.31 4.24
N GLY A 455 -9.70 -4.52 5.15
CA GLY A 455 -10.61 -3.40 4.85
C GLY A 455 -12.02 -3.80 4.41
N ASN A 456 -12.46 -5.03 4.67
CA ASN A 456 -13.79 -5.52 4.29
C ASN A 456 -14.85 -5.06 5.32
N GLN A 457 -15.56 -3.97 5.02
CA GLN A 457 -16.36 -3.21 5.99
C GLN A 457 -17.62 -3.93 6.53
N SER A 458 -18.19 -4.86 5.76
CA SER A 458 -19.40 -5.63 6.09
C SER A 458 -19.11 -7.04 6.61
N MET A 459 -17.84 -7.32 6.96
CA MET A 459 -17.36 -8.63 7.39
C MET A 459 -16.94 -8.56 8.85
N ASP A 460 -17.71 -9.16 9.75
CA ASP A 460 -17.26 -9.52 11.10
C ASP A 460 -16.26 -10.70 11.06
N LEU A 461 -15.88 -11.22 12.23
CA LEU A 461 -14.96 -12.37 12.34
C LEU A 461 -15.64 -13.65 12.85
N GLY A 462 -16.98 -13.76 12.80
CA GLY A 462 -17.74 -14.92 13.26
C GLY A 462 -17.28 -16.25 12.66
N PHE A 463 -16.84 -16.29 11.39
CA PHE A 463 -16.26 -17.50 10.78
C PHE A 463 -15.01 -18.04 11.52
N ILE A 464 -14.35 -17.21 12.34
CA ILE A 464 -13.10 -17.58 13.03
C ILE A 464 -13.33 -18.64 14.11
N ALA A 465 -14.54 -18.72 14.66
CA ALA A 465 -14.94 -19.76 15.62
C ALA A 465 -14.81 -21.17 15.02
N ASN A 466 -15.06 -21.32 13.71
CA ASN A 466 -14.96 -22.58 12.97
C ASN A 466 -13.64 -22.74 12.18
N LEU A 467 -12.69 -21.81 12.30
CA LEU A 467 -11.49 -21.74 11.43
C LEU A 467 -10.66 -23.03 11.42
N GLN A 468 -10.55 -23.76 12.54
CA GLN A 468 -9.84 -25.04 12.59
C GLN A 468 -10.48 -26.11 11.68
N ALA A 469 -11.81 -26.15 11.59
CA ALA A 469 -12.56 -27.09 10.76
C ALA A 469 -12.63 -26.63 9.30
N LEU A 470 -12.80 -25.34 9.06
CA LEU A 470 -12.87 -24.73 7.73
C LEU A 470 -11.52 -24.78 6.99
N CYS A 471 -10.44 -24.43 7.69
CA CYS A 471 -9.10 -24.21 7.11
C CYS A 471 -8.00 -24.99 7.85
N PRO A 472 -8.08 -26.33 7.97
CA PRO A 472 -7.17 -27.14 8.78
C PRO A 472 -5.68 -27.11 8.38
N ARG A 473 -5.35 -26.55 7.20
CA ARG A 473 -3.99 -26.41 6.66
C ARG A 473 -3.51 -24.95 6.57
N LEU A 474 -4.21 -24.02 7.22
CA LEU A 474 -3.86 -22.61 7.19
C LEU A 474 -2.51 -22.39 7.87
N GLN A 475 -1.61 -21.69 7.18
CA GLN A 475 -0.25 -21.38 7.65
C GLN A 475 -0.12 -19.88 7.95
N HIS A 476 -0.87 -19.03 7.25
CA HIS A 476 -0.84 -17.58 7.39
C HIS A 476 -2.28 -17.05 7.43
N LEU A 477 -2.66 -16.44 8.55
CA LEU A 477 -3.86 -15.63 8.69
C LEU A 477 -3.45 -14.17 8.82
N GLU A 478 -3.90 -13.35 7.89
CA GLU A 478 -3.72 -11.90 7.87
C GLU A 478 -5.09 -11.24 7.78
N VAL A 479 -5.39 -10.34 8.71
CA VAL A 479 -6.67 -9.62 8.79
C VAL A 479 -6.40 -8.19 9.23
N ASP A 480 -6.94 -7.21 8.51
CA ASP A 480 -6.92 -5.80 8.93
C ASP A 480 -8.33 -5.18 8.88
N MET A 481 -8.86 -4.80 10.04
CA MET A 481 -10.17 -4.16 10.20
C MET A 481 -10.13 -2.62 10.05
N LEU A 482 -9.10 -2.08 9.36
CA LEU A 482 -9.02 -0.69 8.90
C LEU A 482 -9.86 -0.48 7.63
N TYR A 483 -11.07 0.04 7.80
CA TYR A 483 -11.94 0.33 6.66
C TYR A 483 -11.53 1.57 5.88
N ILE A 484 -11.59 1.45 4.55
CA ILE A 484 -11.34 2.52 3.58
C ILE A 484 -12.66 2.84 2.87
N ASP A 485 -13.32 3.88 3.36
CA ASP A 485 -14.37 4.57 2.61
C ASP A 485 -13.80 5.89 2.08
N PRO A 486 -13.73 6.11 0.75
CA PRO A 486 -13.35 7.39 0.18
C PRO A 486 -14.42 8.48 0.36
N THR A 487 -15.69 8.10 0.56
CA THR A 487 -16.84 9.03 0.57
C THR A 487 -17.17 9.58 1.96
N SER A 488 -17.01 8.80 3.04
CA SER A 488 -17.25 9.25 4.41
C SER A 488 -16.15 10.20 4.91
N PHE A 489 -16.57 11.42 5.24
CA PHE A 489 -15.72 12.45 5.84
C PHE A 489 -15.52 12.30 7.36
N ARG A 490 -16.20 11.34 8.03
CA ARG A 490 -16.21 11.27 9.52
C ARG A 490 -16.19 9.87 10.10
N ASP A 491 -17.04 8.98 9.60
CA ASP A 491 -17.26 7.67 10.22
C ASP A 491 -16.94 6.55 9.23
N ARG A 492 -15.77 5.94 9.48
CA ARG A 492 -15.33 4.65 8.95
C ARG A 492 -15.76 3.57 9.96
N GLU A 493 -17.05 3.44 10.21
CA GLU A 493 -17.58 2.44 11.15
C GLU A 493 -17.89 1.12 10.43
N PRO A 494 -17.73 -0.03 11.09
CA PRO A 494 -18.12 -1.31 10.50
C PRO A 494 -19.63 -1.34 10.21
N LEU A 495 -20.02 -2.21 9.28
CA LEU A 495 -21.42 -2.46 8.93
C LEU A 495 -21.94 -3.74 9.60
N TYR A 496 -21.44 -4.03 10.80
CA TYR A 496 -21.84 -5.12 11.71
C TYR A 496 -21.91 -4.59 13.16
N ASP A 497 -22.65 -5.28 14.03
CA ASP A 497 -22.88 -4.86 15.43
C ASP A 497 -21.84 -5.41 16.43
N GLU A 498 -21.36 -6.64 16.17
CA GLU A 498 -20.47 -7.43 17.04
C GLU A 498 -19.34 -8.05 16.20
N LEU A 499 -18.11 -8.11 16.75
CA LEU A 499 -16.94 -8.61 16.00
C LEU A 499 -16.83 -10.14 16.00
N LEU A 500 -17.27 -10.80 17.07
CA LEU A 500 -17.14 -12.25 17.29
C LEU A 500 -18.50 -12.88 17.64
N PRO A 501 -19.54 -12.75 16.79
CA PRO A 501 -20.91 -13.19 17.11
C PRO A 501 -21.02 -14.71 17.36
N ASN A 502 -20.07 -15.50 16.87
CA ASN A 502 -19.99 -16.96 17.07
C ASN A 502 -19.03 -17.37 18.22
N GLY A 503 -18.51 -16.42 19.00
CA GLY A 503 -17.58 -16.67 20.09
C GLY A 503 -16.09 -16.76 19.68
N PRO A 504 -15.23 -17.33 20.55
CA PRO A 504 -13.78 -17.29 20.37
C PRO A 504 -13.25 -18.23 19.26
N PRO A 505 -12.10 -17.90 18.65
CA PRO A 505 -11.51 -18.66 17.53
C PRO A 505 -11.05 -20.07 17.86
N THR A 506 -11.13 -20.96 16.86
CA THR A 506 -10.44 -22.26 16.86
C THR A 506 -9.24 -22.26 15.92
N TRP A 507 -8.08 -22.73 16.37
CA TRP A 507 -6.81 -22.50 15.67
C TRP A 507 -6.27 -23.75 14.92
N PRO A 508 -6.09 -23.70 13.58
CA PRO A 508 -5.39 -24.75 12.81
C PRO A 508 -3.97 -25.03 13.29
N THR A 509 -3.57 -26.31 13.33
CA THR A 509 -2.26 -26.75 13.87
C THR A 509 -1.05 -26.36 13.02
N ASP A 510 -1.29 -26.12 11.72
CA ASP A 510 -0.26 -25.78 10.74
C ASP A 510 0.07 -24.27 10.70
N LEU A 511 -0.54 -23.46 11.57
CA LEU A 511 -0.33 -22.01 11.62
C LEU A 511 1.12 -21.63 11.96
N VAL A 512 1.68 -20.78 11.10
CA VAL A 512 3.02 -20.18 11.19
C VAL A 512 2.92 -18.69 11.53
N SER A 513 1.88 -18.00 11.08
CA SER A 513 1.68 -16.57 11.28
C SER A 513 0.21 -16.24 11.54
N ILE A 514 -0.05 -15.53 12.64
CA ILE A 514 -1.33 -14.88 12.94
C ILE A 514 -1.04 -13.38 13.02
N SER A 515 -1.70 -12.59 12.16
CA SER A 515 -1.66 -11.13 12.20
C SER A 515 -3.09 -10.60 12.06
N ILE A 516 -3.68 -10.16 13.17
CA ILE A 516 -5.04 -9.62 13.21
C ILE A 516 -4.98 -8.20 13.76
N GLU A 517 -5.18 -7.22 12.88
CA GLU A 517 -4.98 -5.81 13.15
C GLU A 517 -6.26 -4.98 13.19
N ASN A 518 -6.15 -3.88 13.94
CA ASN A 518 -7.15 -2.84 14.08
C ASN A 518 -8.54 -3.34 14.54
N MET A 519 -8.64 -4.48 15.26
CA MET A 519 -9.93 -5.03 15.72
C MET A 519 -10.77 -3.99 16.46
N ARG A 520 -12.01 -3.77 15.99
CA ARG A 520 -12.93 -2.70 16.44
C ARG A 520 -14.19 -3.31 17.04
N GLN A 521 -14.85 -2.56 17.92
CA GLN A 521 -16.07 -3.00 18.65
C GLN A 521 -15.91 -4.25 19.53
N LEU A 522 -14.72 -4.84 19.64
CA LEU A 522 -14.43 -5.94 20.57
C LEU A 522 -14.59 -5.45 22.03
N PRO A 523 -15.53 -5.97 22.83
CA PRO A 523 -15.61 -5.67 24.26
C PRO A 523 -14.45 -6.33 25.03
N GLN A 524 -14.31 -6.05 26.33
CA GLN A 524 -13.22 -6.64 27.11
C GLN A 524 -13.38 -8.17 27.29
N GLU A 525 -14.61 -8.66 27.46
CA GLU A 525 -14.89 -10.08 27.77
C GLU A 525 -14.48 -10.98 26.59
N ASP A 526 -15.01 -10.74 25.39
CA ASP A 526 -14.58 -11.38 24.14
C ASP A 526 -13.06 -11.29 23.91
N ALA A 527 -12.42 -10.18 24.31
CA ALA A 527 -10.97 -10.02 24.17
C ALA A 527 -10.18 -10.90 25.15
N GLU A 528 -10.72 -11.20 26.34
CA GLU A 528 -10.13 -12.18 27.25
C GLU A 528 -10.37 -13.61 26.75
N GLU A 529 -11.55 -13.93 26.21
CA GLU A 529 -11.82 -15.26 25.62
C GLU A 529 -10.96 -15.52 24.37
N PHE A 530 -10.85 -14.53 23.47
CA PHE A 530 -10.01 -14.59 22.28
C PHE A 530 -8.54 -14.87 22.65
N LEU A 531 -7.98 -14.17 23.64
CA LEU A 531 -6.61 -14.41 24.10
C LEU A 531 -6.45 -15.71 24.90
N THR A 532 -7.50 -16.17 25.60
CA THR A 532 -7.52 -17.47 26.28
C THR A 532 -7.44 -18.61 25.26
N SER A 533 -8.25 -18.57 24.19
CA SER A 533 -8.26 -19.59 23.13
C SER A 533 -6.88 -19.83 22.51
N LEU A 534 -6.07 -18.78 22.35
CA LEU A 534 -4.69 -18.85 21.86
C LEU A 534 -3.80 -19.57 22.87
N VAL A 535 -3.83 -19.16 24.14
CA VAL A 535 -3.00 -19.74 25.21
C VAL A 535 -3.32 -21.22 25.41
N ASP A 536 -4.60 -21.60 25.43
CA ASP A 536 -5.04 -22.99 25.57
C ASP A 536 -4.67 -23.82 24.33
N SER A 537 -4.68 -23.21 23.14
CA SER A 537 -4.25 -23.84 21.89
C SER A 537 -2.73 -23.93 21.72
N ALA A 538 -1.92 -23.30 22.58
CA ALA A 538 -0.47 -23.16 22.36
C ALA A 538 0.27 -24.51 22.20
N ALA A 539 -0.16 -25.55 22.92
CA ALA A 539 0.38 -26.91 22.77
C ALA A 539 0.14 -27.52 21.37
N HIS A 540 -0.91 -27.07 20.68
CA HIS A 540 -1.34 -27.52 19.35
C HIS A 540 -0.87 -26.60 18.21
N LEU A 541 -0.09 -25.54 18.52
CA LEU A 541 0.44 -24.57 17.55
C LEU A 541 1.98 -24.68 17.37
N PRO A 542 2.53 -25.85 16.99
CA PRO A 542 3.97 -26.08 16.99
C PRO A 542 4.74 -25.31 15.92
N GLN A 543 4.09 -24.73 14.92
CA GLN A 543 4.75 -24.01 13.83
C GLN A 543 4.68 -22.49 13.96
N LEU A 544 3.98 -21.97 14.99
CA LEU A 544 3.73 -20.53 15.12
C LEU A 544 5.04 -19.77 15.38
N ARG A 545 5.34 -18.82 14.48
CA ARG A 545 6.53 -17.96 14.49
C ARG A 545 6.21 -16.48 14.70
N ARG A 546 5.02 -16.05 14.30
CA ARG A 546 4.56 -14.66 14.39
C ARG A 546 3.17 -14.61 14.99
N LEU A 547 3.04 -13.85 16.08
CA LEU A 547 1.78 -13.48 16.69
C LEU A 547 1.70 -11.95 16.78
N ASN A 548 0.81 -11.34 16.00
CA ASN A 548 0.58 -9.91 15.97
C ASN A 548 -0.91 -9.62 16.18
N ILE A 549 -1.26 -8.98 17.30
CA ILE A 549 -2.64 -8.70 17.68
C ILE A 549 -2.75 -7.21 18.01
N LYS A 550 -3.65 -6.50 17.33
CA LYS A 550 -3.90 -5.07 17.56
C LYS A 550 -5.40 -4.81 17.63
N ALA A 551 -5.85 -4.31 18.79
CA ALA A 551 -7.25 -4.21 19.14
C ALA A 551 -7.62 -2.88 19.81
N ILE A 552 -8.87 -2.49 19.70
CA ILE A 552 -9.45 -1.27 20.28
C ILE A 552 -10.70 -1.68 21.07
N LEU A 553 -10.56 -1.79 22.39
CA LEU A 553 -11.61 -2.30 23.26
C LEU A 553 -12.81 -1.32 23.34
N LYS A 554 -14.00 -1.81 22.98
CA LYS A 554 -15.31 -1.13 23.11
C LYS A 554 -15.53 -0.78 24.59
N ASN A 555 -15.92 0.46 24.86
CA ASN A 555 -16.28 1.03 26.17
C ASN A 555 -15.21 1.00 27.30
N ALA A 556 -14.08 0.31 27.15
CA ALA A 556 -13.01 0.28 28.15
C ALA A 556 -12.26 1.63 28.26
N SER A 557 -11.86 2.03 29.48
CA SER A 557 -11.03 3.22 29.68
C SER A 557 -9.57 2.98 29.30
N TRP A 558 -8.79 4.04 29.10
CA TRP A 558 -7.33 3.95 28.89
C TRP A 558 -6.62 3.22 30.03
N ARG A 559 -7.12 3.35 31.28
CA ARG A 559 -6.57 2.66 32.45
C ARG A 559 -6.83 1.16 32.38
N ASP A 560 -8.00 0.75 31.92
CA ASP A 560 -8.39 -0.66 31.85
C ASP A 560 -7.73 -1.35 30.66
N ARG A 561 -7.60 -0.65 29.52
CA ARG A 561 -6.74 -1.07 28.40
C ARG A 561 -5.27 -1.22 28.81
N ALA A 562 -4.75 -0.35 29.67
CA ALA A 562 -3.40 -0.48 30.23
C ALA A 562 -3.26 -1.68 31.17
N LYS A 563 -4.20 -1.89 32.12
CA LYS A 563 -4.25 -3.09 32.98
C LYS A 563 -4.35 -4.38 32.15
N PHE A 564 -5.21 -4.39 31.14
CA PHE A 564 -5.40 -5.52 30.22
C PHE A 564 -4.09 -5.87 29.52
N ARG A 565 -3.40 -4.87 28.95
CA ARG A 565 -2.09 -5.08 28.30
C ARG A 565 -1.05 -5.60 29.30
N GLN A 566 -0.99 -5.05 30.52
CA GLN A 566 -0.09 -5.52 31.59
C GLN A 566 -0.40 -6.96 32.05
N ARG A 567 -1.67 -7.39 32.01
CA ARG A 567 -2.10 -8.75 32.37
C ARG A 567 -1.89 -9.77 31.25
N TRP A 568 -1.96 -9.35 29.98
CA TRP A 568 -1.96 -10.25 28.84
C TRP A 568 -0.67 -10.29 28.03
N LEU A 569 0.06 -9.18 27.85
CA LEU A 569 1.32 -9.21 27.08
C LEU A 569 2.35 -10.16 27.73
N PRO A 570 2.62 -10.10 29.06
CA PRO A 570 3.56 -11.05 29.68
C PRO A 570 3.08 -12.50 29.65
N LYS A 571 1.77 -12.75 29.61
CA LYS A 571 1.24 -14.11 29.40
C LYS A 571 1.61 -14.61 28.00
N LEU A 572 1.29 -13.84 26.95
CA LEU A 572 1.59 -14.21 25.57
C LEU A 572 3.10 -14.33 25.33
N GLU A 573 3.92 -13.49 25.96
CA GLU A 573 5.37 -13.61 25.93
C GLU A 573 5.85 -14.92 26.59
N ASN A 574 5.41 -15.21 27.82
CA ASN A 574 5.77 -16.46 28.51
C ASN A 574 5.26 -17.74 27.81
N VAL A 575 4.16 -17.64 27.05
CA VAL A 575 3.54 -18.76 26.32
C VAL A 575 4.20 -18.99 24.96
N PHE A 576 4.44 -17.91 24.20
CA PHE A 576 4.80 -18.00 22.78
C PHE A 576 6.20 -17.48 22.45
N LEU A 577 6.74 -16.48 23.15
CA LEU A 577 8.00 -15.84 22.73
C LEU A 577 9.17 -16.82 22.85
N ASN A 578 9.93 -16.98 21.78
CA ASN A 578 11.15 -17.77 21.82
C ASN A 578 12.23 -17.03 22.63
N THR A 579 12.55 -17.57 23.80
CA THR A 579 13.57 -17.04 24.71
C THR A 579 14.93 -17.74 24.59
N GLU A 580 15.08 -18.71 23.67
CA GLU A 580 16.39 -19.27 23.33
C GLU A 580 17.25 -18.22 22.59
N GLU A 581 18.50 -18.03 23.02
CA GLU A 581 19.48 -17.30 22.19
C GLU A 581 19.58 -17.97 20.81
N PRO A 582 19.57 -17.21 19.70
CA PRO A 582 19.44 -17.76 18.35
C PRO A 582 20.54 -18.79 18.05
N SER A 583 20.16 -20.07 18.05
CA SER A 583 21.13 -21.15 18.19
C SER A 583 22.09 -21.20 17.00
N ASN A 584 23.35 -20.82 17.25
CA ASN A 584 24.38 -20.72 16.22
C ASN A 584 24.70 -22.12 15.66
N VAL A 585 24.11 -22.46 14.52
CA VAL A 585 24.18 -23.80 13.89
C VAL A 585 25.62 -24.26 13.64
N ALA A 586 26.56 -23.33 13.48
CA ALA A 586 28.01 -23.60 13.40
C ALA A 586 28.55 -24.43 14.58
N SER A 587 28.00 -24.27 15.79
CA SER A 587 28.48 -24.96 17.01
C SER A 587 28.29 -26.48 16.96
N LYS A 588 27.40 -27.00 16.10
CA LYS A 588 27.07 -28.43 16.01
C LYS A 588 28.02 -29.24 15.11
N PHE A 589 29.02 -28.60 14.48
CA PHE A 589 29.96 -29.23 13.55
C PHE A 589 31.41 -29.37 14.06
N LEU A 590 31.70 -29.00 15.32
CA LEU A 590 33.00 -29.33 15.92
C LEU A 590 33.05 -30.82 16.32
N ILE A 591 33.71 -31.60 15.46
CA ILE A 591 33.89 -33.04 15.57
C ILE A 591 34.56 -33.40 16.91
N LYS A 592 34.07 -34.47 17.56
CA LYS A 592 34.68 -35.05 18.76
C LYS A 592 36.12 -35.52 18.47
N ALA A 593 37.11 -34.85 19.04
CA ALA A 593 38.44 -35.43 19.22
C ALA A 593 38.40 -36.51 20.33
N PRO A 594 39.11 -37.65 20.18
CA PRO A 594 39.12 -38.71 21.19
C PRO A 594 39.94 -38.34 22.42
N THR A 595 39.68 -39.04 23.52
CA THR A 595 40.25 -38.79 24.86
C THR A 595 41.72 -39.17 24.99
N THR A 596 42.45 -38.38 25.79
CA THR A 596 43.62 -38.87 26.55
C THR A 596 43.33 -38.74 28.04
N SER A 597 43.57 -39.81 28.81
CA SER A 597 43.26 -39.81 30.24
C SER A 597 44.41 -39.26 31.08
N GLN A 598 44.09 -38.42 32.07
CA GLN A 598 44.84 -38.41 33.32
C GLN A 598 43.89 -38.69 34.49
N ARG A 599 44.47 -39.26 35.56
CA ARG A 599 43.80 -39.92 36.69
C ARG A 599 44.58 -39.55 37.96
N GLN A 600 43.95 -39.63 39.13
CA GLN A 600 44.52 -39.30 40.46
C GLN A 600 44.62 -37.78 40.72
N SER A 601 44.47 -37.27 41.96
CA SER A 601 44.02 -37.90 43.22
C SER A 601 43.47 -36.88 44.23
N SER A 602 42.84 -37.38 45.30
CA SER A 602 42.23 -36.60 46.39
C SER A 602 43.23 -35.96 47.39
N ARG A 603 42.86 -34.84 48.04
CA ARG A 603 42.94 -34.66 49.52
C ARG A 603 42.35 -33.33 50.06
N ILE A 604 41.39 -33.48 50.98
CA ILE A 604 41.16 -32.77 52.27
C ILE A 604 41.77 -31.37 52.49
N ALA A 605 40.91 -30.39 52.83
CA ALA A 605 41.17 -29.32 53.80
C ALA A 605 39.84 -28.78 54.40
N ASN A 606 39.82 -28.35 55.66
CA ASN A 606 38.64 -27.81 56.37
C ASN A 606 38.61 -26.26 56.33
N GLY A 607 37.43 -25.62 56.39
CA GLY A 607 37.33 -24.15 56.20
C GLY A 607 36.19 -23.35 56.88
N HIS A 608 35.29 -23.97 57.64
CA HIS A 608 34.47 -23.38 58.73
C HIS A 608 34.10 -21.86 58.71
N LEU A 609 32.83 -21.51 58.41
CA LEU A 609 32.11 -20.46 59.17
C LEU A 609 30.56 -20.63 59.18
N LYS A 610 29.96 -20.17 60.28
CA LYS A 610 28.54 -20.24 60.72
C LYS A 610 27.60 -19.51 59.71
N LYS A 611 26.33 -19.88 59.48
CA LYS A 611 25.18 -20.37 60.31
C LYS A 611 24.59 -19.35 61.32
N ILE A 612 23.48 -18.73 60.92
CA ILE A 612 22.33 -18.32 61.77
C ILE A 612 21.09 -18.67 60.90
N SER A 613 20.44 -19.82 61.13
CA SER A 613 19.19 -19.96 61.91
C SER A 613 18.02 -19.19 61.29
N LEU A 614 17.17 -19.87 60.51
CA LEU A 614 15.93 -20.53 60.94
C LEU A 614 14.88 -19.57 61.51
N GLY A 615 13.86 -19.28 60.70
CA GLY A 615 12.46 -19.21 61.13
C GLY A 615 11.71 -20.33 60.42
N ASP A 616 10.90 -21.09 61.15
CA ASP A 616 10.14 -22.24 60.64
C ASP A 616 8.64 -21.92 60.71
N SER A 617 7.93 -22.16 59.62
CA SER A 617 6.48 -22.00 59.50
C SER A 617 5.98 -22.84 58.32
N THR A 618 5.66 -24.08 58.62
CA THR A 618 4.93 -24.98 57.71
C THR A 618 3.54 -24.45 57.44
N ASP A 619 3.14 -24.38 56.17
CA ASP A 619 1.74 -24.49 55.75
C ASP A 619 1.64 -25.06 54.33
N GLU A 620 0.43 -25.47 53.93
CA GLU A 620 0.22 -26.52 52.92
C GLU A 620 0.25 -26.12 51.42
N SER A 621 0.32 -27.18 50.62
CA SER A 621 -0.38 -27.37 49.33
C SER A 621 0.24 -26.83 48.04
N ASP A 622 0.40 -27.77 47.11
CA ASP A 622 0.93 -27.63 45.75
C ASP A 622 0.26 -26.51 44.92
N ALA A 623 0.90 -25.35 44.87
CA ALA A 623 0.76 -24.47 43.71
C ALA A 623 1.41 -25.17 42.50
N SER A 624 0.58 -25.72 41.61
CA SER A 624 1.05 -26.40 40.39
C SER A 624 2.04 -25.53 39.63
N THR A 625 3.22 -26.06 39.34
CA THR A 625 4.16 -25.39 38.44
C THR A 625 3.44 -25.13 37.11
N PRO A 626 3.40 -23.88 36.60
CA PRO A 626 2.86 -23.66 35.27
C PRO A 626 3.67 -24.52 34.31
N ALA A 627 2.98 -25.33 33.50
CA ALA A 627 3.62 -26.15 32.49
C ALA A 627 4.58 -25.26 31.68
N THR A 628 5.75 -25.78 31.30
CA THR A 628 6.74 -24.98 30.57
C THR A 628 6.27 -24.83 29.13
N ILE A 629 5.34 -23.89 28.90
CA ILE A 629 4.73 -23.65 27.58
C ILE A 629 5.83 -23.15 26.64
N GLN A 630 5.74 -23.60 25.40
CA GLN A 630 6.90 -23.70 24.54
C GLN A 630 7.08 -22.45 23.69
N GLY A 631 8.01 -21.58 24.10
CA GLY A 631 8.49 -20.47 23.31
C GLY A 631 8.92 -20.92 21.90
N ARG A 632 8.27 -20.37 20.88
CA ARG A 632 8.42 -20.74 19.45
C ARG A 632 8.36 -19.53 18.51
N CYS A 633 7.66 -18.47 18.91
CA CYS A 633 7.51 -17.25 18.13
C CYS A 633 8.78 -16.40 18.12
N ASP A 634 9.27 -16.12 16.92
CA ASP A 634 10.31 -15.12 16.66
C ASP A 634 9.78 -13.68 16.87
N MET A 635 8.45 -13.50 16.91
CA MET A 635 7.76 -12.23 17.18
C MET A 635 6.43 -12.43 17.91
N VAL A 636 6.25 -11.76 19.06
CA VAL A 636 4.97 -11.63 19.78
C VAL A 636 4.68 -10.14 19.97
N ASN A 637 3.49 -9.67 19.59
CA ASN A 637 3.07 -8.28 19.71
C ASN A 637 1.58 -8.17 20.11
N LEU A 638 1.29 -7.39 21.16
CA LEU A 638 -0.07 -7.11 21.63
C LEU A 638 -0.27 -5.60 21.82
N VAL A 639 -0.98 -4.96 20.88
CA VAL A 639 -1.25 -3.53 20.88
C VAL A 639 -2.73 -3.27 21.19
N ILE A 640 -3.02 -2.90 22.44
CA ILE A 640 -4.34 -2.37 22.82
C ILE A 640 -4.31 -0.85 22.68
N SER A 641 -5.05 -0.29 21.71
CA SER A 641 -5.00 1.13 21.32
C SER A 641 -6.25 1.92 21.72
N ASP A 642 -6.05 3.20 22.00
CA ASP A 642 -7.13 4.19 22.19
C ASP A 642 -7.48 4.94 20.90
N GLN A 643 -6.57 4.97 19.93
CA GLN A 643 -6.73 5.74 18.69
C GLN A 643 -7.66 5.00 17.71
N ARG A 644 -8.67 5.71 17.17
CA ARG A 644 -9.40 5.24 15.97
C ARG A 644 -8.35 4.92 14.87
N PRO A 645 -8.46 3.79 14.12
CA PRO A 645 -7.49 3.44 13.10
C PRO A 645 -7.38 4.54 12.03
N ALA A 646 -6.19 5.13 11.92
CA ALA A 646 -5.86 6.13 10.91
C ALA A 646 -4.89 5.50 9.91
N GLU A 647 -5.18 5.67 8.62
CA GLU A 647 -4.35 5.23 7.49
C GLU A 647 -2.94 5.85 7.54
N THR A 648 -2.85 7.10 7.99
CA THR A 648 -1.59 7.78 8.27
C THR A 648 -1.49 8.07 9.77
N GLN A 649 -0.67 7.32 10.49
CA GLN A 649 -0.23 7.69 11.84
C GLN A 649 1.00 8.59 11.72
N TYR A 650 0.84 9.88 12.01
CA TYR A 650 1.94 10.83 12.06
C TYR A 650 2.67 10.74 13.40
N HIS A 651 3.99 10.59 13.37
CA HIS A 651 4.87 10.61 14.52
C HIS A 651 5.53 11.99 14.68
N GLU A 652 6.19 12.24 15.82
CA GLU A 652 6.91 13.50 16.08
C GLU A 652 7.91 13.86 14.96
N ASN A 653 8.56 12.85 14.38
CA ASN A 653 9.48 12.98 13.24
C ASN A 653 8.83 13.57 11.97
N ASP A 654 7.53 13.37 11.77
CA ASP A 654 6.78 13.88 10.61
C ASP A 654 6.38 15.37 10.77
N PHE A 655 6.54 15.91 11.99
CA PHE A 655 6.31 17.32 12.34
C PHE A 655 7.63 18.08 12.62
N LEU A 656 8.79 17.49 12.32
CA LEU A 656 10.07 18.20 12.38
C LEU A 656 10.22 19.08 11.13
N ASP A 657 9.84 20.35 11.27
CA ASP A 657 9.85 21.38 10.22
C ASP A 657 11.27 21.64 9.64
N SER A 658 11.72 20.79 8.73
CA SER A 658 12.47 21.25 7.56
C SER A 658 11.47 21.63 6.48
N GLU A 659 11.20 22.93 6.32
CA GLU A 659 10.35 23.43 5.23
C GLU A 659 10.80 22.80 3.90
N PRO A 660 9.94 22.08 3.17
CA PRO A 660 10.28 21.61 1.84
C PRO A 660 10.44 22.85 0.95
N SER A 661 11.66 23.12 0.47
CA SER A 661 11.93 24.35 -0.28
C SER A 661 11.03 24.41 -1.53
N ASP A 662 10.21 25.47 -1.60
CA ASP A 662 9.13 25.65 -2.58
C ASP A 662 9.64 26.06 -3.98
N ASP A 663 10.91 25.74 -4.26
CA ASP A 663 11.63 26.05 -5.49
C ASP A 663 11.42 24.98 -6.59
N GLY A 664 10.62 23.95 -6.29
CA GLY A 664 10.46 22.72 -7.08
C GLY A 664 9.84 22.87 -8.48
N GLU A 665 9.20 24.00 -8.80
CA GLU A 665 8.65 24.24 -10.14
C GLU A 665 9.69 24.72 -11.17
N TRP A 666 10.90 25.13 -10.75
CA TRP A 666 11.96 25.53 -11.68
C TRP A 666 12.74 24.33 -12.25
N ARG A 667 12.10 23.62 -13.20
CA ARG A 667 12.79 22.71 -14.13
C ARG A 667 13.64 23.47 -15.15
N GLN A 668 14.61 24.26 -14.68
CA GLN A 668 15.71 24.73 -15.52
C GLN A 668 16.52 23.51 -15.99
N GLY A 669 16.94 23.52 -17.26
CA GLY A 669 17.30 22.30 -17.97
C GLY A 669 18.61 21.64 -17.51
N ASN A 670 18.55 20.78 -16.50
CA ASN A 670 19.60 19.81 -16.22
C ASN A 670 19.64 18.73 -17.31
N SER A 671 20.21 19.08 -18.46
CA SER A 671 20.87 18.13 -19.37
C SER A 671 22.13 17.60 -18.70
N GLN A 672 21.94 16.79 -17.64
CA GLN A 672 23.02 16.30 -16.79
C GLN A 672 23.78 15.19 -17.53
N GLN A 673 24.80 15.59 -18.28
CA GLN A 673 25.81 14.69 -18.83
C GLN A 673 26.63 14.09 -17.69
N LEU A 674 26.17 12.97 -17.15
CA LEU A 674 27.00 12.02 -16.43
C LEU A 674 26.93 10.69 -17.17
N ALA A 675 28.09 10.17 -17.57
CA ALA A 675 28.22 8.93 -18.29
C ALA A 675 28.24 7.75 -17.30
N THR A 676 27.11 7.08 -17.17
CA THR A 676 26.99 5.74 -16.60
C THR A 676 26.12 4.93 -17.57
N ASP A 677 26.68 3.86 -18.15
CA ASP A 677 26.08 3.12 -19.27
C ASP A 677 24.95 2.15 -18.85
N TYR A 678 24.11 2.58 -17.91
CA TYR A 678 23.00 1.80 -17.37
C TYR A 678 21.66 2.51 -17.64
N ALA A 679 20.59 1.72 -17.77
CA ALA A 679 19.29 2.23 -18.25
C ALA A 679 18.48 3.02 -17.21
N TRP A 680 18.86 2.98 -15.92
CA TRP A 680 18.04 3.42 -14.77
C TRP A 680 18.61 4.57 -13.96
#